data_AF-A0A838KIE8-F1
#
_entry.id   AF-A0A838KIE8-F1
#
_cell.length_a   1.000
_cell.length_b   1.000
_cell.length_c   1.000
_cell.angle_alpha   90.00
_cell.angle_beta   90.00
_cell.angle_gamma   90.00
#
_symmetry.space_group_name_H-M   'P 1'
#
loop_
_entity.id
_entity.type
_entity.pdbx_description
1 polymer ?
#
loop_
_entity_poly.entity_id
_entity_poly.type
_entity_poly.pdbx_seq_one_letter_code
_entity_poly.pdbx_strand_id
1 'polypeptide(L)'
;MADDRAVDPPRTRGPLRRFLELCVLCSFAIGQPLLDVAGRSPETFVFYRVEGLYVVAYALLLLAVPPLALWLAVSGLSLLSVPAGRAAYTVIACSLIALTVLQAAKKVSALRGPVLVVVAVLVSGGALWLFARSKMAQSFVTYLTPAPVVFALLFVITSPTGELVHPAGASSATGSSQAGASTPPVVVVMFDELPLMSLLSSSGEVDERVFPNFARVARTSHWFRNATGISPYTATAVPAILSSRYPEEKRVPSYVEHPDNLFSLLAPDYRIRAFETITQLCDPARCAVAEPAGGDRGMGGLFGQTWRVAKTLATPYEDAAPLSDQFAEQSAGRAAQTQQRPNNVTLPHWKSLQANQPERFQRFLAGLRPRSKPTMHFLHLLLPHHPWRYLPSGATYPDKLLGGVTGRWGKQSWPIKVDRQAHLLQLAYTDRLLGEVIDRMQEQGMWEDALVVVTADHGESFVPGGSGRRLTAHPQSQAQLAWVPVFIKEPGQSTGTTSDANWEQVDLLPTMADTLGRSIPFKVDGISQLSSTRERSAKYFYNYPGRRITIPAARGLRIVLGGVTDTFVRGSEGQRGLFAMGPRPDWIGNRVANLTSLGVDVNGAPSRLTARLADEFDVGSVDPSSGTVPSLVTGTLRGSTGRGSVVIAVNGTVAAVSEIYPERGTPSFAGLVNDELFQPGANDLLLYEVVGVADPELRPITIL
;
A
#
# COMPACT_ATOMS: atom_id res chain seq x y z
N MET A 1 66.12 -17.84 -47.88
CA MET A 1 65.37 -18.20 -49.09
C MET A 1 64.21 -19.07 -48.63
N ALA A 2 62.96 -18.58 -48.79
CA ALA A 2 61.67 -19.27 -48.59
C ALA A 2 61.36 -19.77 -47.15
N ASP A 3 60.13 -19.76 -46.62
CA ASP A 3 58.82 -19.20 -46.99
C ASP A 3 57.89 -19.34 -45.76
N ASP A 4 56.85 -18.52 -45.71
CA ASP A 4 55.80 -18.40 -44.69
C ASP A 4 55.06 -19.71 -44.35
N ARG A 5 54.57 -19.82 -43.10
CA ARG A 5 53.15 -20.17 -42.82
C ARG A 5 52.74 -20.05 -41.35
N ALA A 6 51.78 -19.13 -41.16
CA ALA A 6 50.64 -19.19 -40.26
C ALA A 6 50.88 -19.21 -38.75
N VAL A 7 50.95 -18.00 -38.17
CA VAL A 7 50.53 -17.75 -36.79
C VAL A 7 49.02 -17.97 -36.71
N ASP A 8 48.60 -19.06 -36.04
CA ASP A 8 47.20 -19.32 -35.70
C ASP A 8 46.56 -18.10 -35.02
N PRO A 9 45.37 -17.63 -35.45
CA PRO A 9 44.66 -16.57 -34.74
C PRO A 9 44.23 -17.07 -33.35
N PRO A 10 44.15 -16.21 -32.33
CA PRO A 10 43.82 -16.62 -30.97
C PRO A 10 42.45 -17.30 -30.94
N ARG A 11 42.45 -18.58 -30.52
CA ARG A 11 41.28 -19.43 -30.30
C ARG A 11 40.12 -18.59 -29.76
N THR A 12 39.04 -18.51 -30.55
CA THR A 12 37.76 -17.96 -30.13
C THR A 12 37.37 -18.61 -28.80
N ARG A 13 37.25 -17.81 -27.73
CA ARG A 13 36.75 -18.28 -26.42
C ARG A 13 35.47 -19.08 -26.65
N GLY A 14 35.45 -20.35 -26.25
CA GLY A 14 34.34 -21.27 -26.54
C GLY A 14 32.99 -20.77 -25.99
N PRO A 15 31.87 -21.12 -26.65
CA PRO A 15 30.53 -20.64 -26.31
C PRO A 15 30.12 -20.98 -24.86
N LEU A 16 30.55 -22.14 -24.35
CA LEU A 16 30.31 -22.57 -22.97
C LEU A 16 30.96 -21.66 -21.94
N ARG A 17 32.21 -21.21 -22.17
CA ARG A 17 32.92 -20.33 -21.24
C ARG A 17 32.25 -18.96 -21.14
N ARG A 18 31.78 -18.40 -22.27
CA ARG A 18 31.03 -17.14 -22.28
C ARG A 18 29.71 -17.26 -21.53
N PHE A 19 29.04 -18.41 -21.63
CA PHE A 19 27.83 -18.67 -20.87
C PHE A 19 28.10 -18.68 -19.36
N LEU A 20 29.14 -19.40 -18.90
CA LEU A 20 29.52 -19.43 -17.49
C LEU A 20 29.92 -18.04 -16.96
N GLU A 21 30.68 -17.27 -17.74
CA GLU A 21 31.04 -15.88 -17.40
C GLU A 21 29.78 -15.00 -17.25
N LEU A 22 28.79 -15.14 -18.14
CA LEU A 22 27.51 -14.43 -18.04
C LEU A 22 26.68 -14.90 -16.82
N CYS A 23 26.69 -16.18 -16.48
CA CYS A 23 26.03 -16.69 -15.27
C CYS A 23 26.58 -16.03 -14.01
N VAL A 24 27.91 -15.87 -13.91
CA VAL A 24 28.55 -15.17 -12.79
C VAL A 24 28.20 -13.69 -12.80
N LEU A 25 28.37 -13.00 -13.93
CA LEU A 25 28.10 -11.56 -14.00
C LEU A 25 26.63 -11.24 -13.72
N CYS A 26 25.70 -12.05 -14.23
CA CYS A 26 24.27 -11.89 -13.94
C CYS A 26 23.94 -12.22 -12.49
N SER A 27 24.58 -13.21 -11.88
CA SER A 27 24.30 -13.54 -10.49
C SER A 27 24.74 -12.45 -9.53
N PHE A 28 25.83 -11.73 -9.80
CA PHE A 28 26.22 -10.58 -8.98
C PHE A 28 25.44 -9.30 -9.30
N ALA A 29 25.15 -9.04 -10.57
CA ALA A 29 24.49 -7.80 -10.99
C ALA A 29 22.97 -7.82 -10.78
N ILE A 30 22.34 -8.98 -10.91
CA ILE A 30 20.87 -9.15 -10.94
C ILE A 30 20.43 -10.16 -9.87
N GLY A 31 21.00 -11.36 -9.88
CA GLY A 31 20.56 -12.49 -9.06
C GLY A 31 20.62 -12.23 -7.56
N GLN A 32 21.81 -12.00 -7.01
CA GLN A 32 22.06 -11.80 -5.58
C GLN A 32 21.29 -10.60 -5.01
N PRO A 33 21.28 -9.42 -5.64
CA PRO A 33 20.51 -8.29 -5.11
C PRO A 33 19.01 -8.56 -5.06
N LEU A 34 18.44 -9.19 -6.10
CA LEU A 34 17.02 -9.51 -6.14
C LEU A 34 16.67 -10.66 -5.19
N LEU A 35 17.53 -11.66 -5.05
CA LEU A 35 17.37 -12.72 -4.04
C LEU A 35 17.51 -12.18 -2.61
N ASP A 36 18.36 -11.18 -2.37
CA ASP A 36 18.50 -10.52 -1.07
C ASP A 36 17.22 -9.73 -0.70
N VAL A 37 16.66 -8.96 -1.64
CA VAL A 37 15.38 -8.25 -1.43
C VAL A 37 14.23 -9.25 -1.27
N ALA A 38 14.12 -10.21 -2.18
CA ALA A 38 13.07 -11.23 -2.15
C ALA A 38 13.17 -12.12 -0.90
N GLY A 39 14.38 -12.46 -0.45
CA GLY A 39 14.63 -13.29 0.74
C GLY A 39 14.25 -12.57 2.04
N ARG A 40 14.29 -11.24 2.05
CA ARG A 40 13.86 -10.42 3.20
C ARG A 40 12.37 -10.09 3.20
N SER A 41 11.65 -10.43 2.12
CA SER A 41 10.25 -10.06 1.88
C SER A 41 9.31 -11.28 1.72
N PRO A 42 9.29 -12.22 2.68
CA PRO A 42 8.46 -13.43 2.61
C PRO A 42 6.96 -13.12 2.42
N GLU A 43 6.48 -11.99 2.93
CA GLU A 43 5.12 -11.48 2.75
C GLU A 43 4.72 -11.32 1.27
N THR A 44 5.69 -11.07 0.38
CA THR A 44 5.40 -10.99 -1.07
C THR A 44 5.11 -12.37 -1.64
N PHE A 45 5.82 -13.40 -1.19
CA PHE A 45 5.59 -14.77 -1.62
C PHE A 45 4.25 -15.28 -1.11
N VAL A 46 3.91 -14.95 0.14
CA VAL A 46 2.58 -15.19 0.73
C VAL A 46 1.49 -14.48 -0.07
N PHE A 47 1.65 -13.19 -0.39
CA PHE A 47 0.70 -12.42 -1.21
C PHE A 47 0.45 -13.07 -2.59
N TYR A 48 1.51 -13.52 -3.26
CA TYR A 48 1.42 -14.20 -4.55
C TYR A 48 1.10 -15.71 -4.46
N ARG A 49 0.97 -16.26 -3.24
CA ARG A 49 0.76 -17.70 -2.97
C ARG A 49 1.82 -18.60 -3.61
N VAL A 50 3.08 -18.23 -3.47
CA VAL A 50 4.25 -18.99 -3.95
C VAL A 50 4.93 -19.63 -2.75
N GLU A 51 4.72 -20.94 -2.56
CA GLU A 51 5.19 -21.71 -1.41
C GLU A 51 5.90 -23.01 -1.85
N GLY A 52 6.60 -23.66 -0.93
CA GLY A 52 7.21 -24.97 -1.17
C GLY A 52 8.21 -24.97 -2.33
N LEU A 53 8.08 -25.94 -3.25
CA LEU A 53 8.97 -26.08 -4.40
C LEU A 53 8.92 -24.88 -5.37
N TYR A 54 7.85 -24.08 -5.35
CA TYR A 54 7.75 -22.90 -6.22
C TYR A 54 8.68 -21.77 -5.80
N VAL A 55 9.02 -21.66 -4.50
CA VAL A 55 10.04 -20.72 -4.00
C VAL A 55 11.43 -21.09 -4.53
N VAL A 56 11.73 -22.39 -4.57
CA VAL A 56 12.97 -22.91 -5.16
C VAL A 56 13.00 -22.66 -6.66
N ALA A 57 11.88 -22.93 -7.36
CA ALA A 57 11.75 -22.68 -8.78
C ALA A 57 11.94 -21.19 -9.12
N TYR A 58 11.43 -20.28 -8.30
CA TYR A 58 11.65 -18.84 -8.45
C TYR A 58 13.13 -18.48 -8.41
N ALA A 59 13.87 -18.96 -7.41
CA ALA A 59 15.30 -18.68 -7.29
C ALA A 59 16.10 -19.23 -8.49
N LEU A 60 15.80 -20.45 -8.92
CA LEU A 60 16.47 -21.08 -10.06
C LEU A 60 16.17 -20.34 -11.37
N LEU A 61 14.91 -19.98 -11.62
CA LEU A 61 14.51 -19.24 -12.82
C LEU A 61 15.15 -17.85 -12.86
N LEU A 62 15.19 -17.15 -11.72
CA LEU A 62 15.82 -15.83 -11.62
C LEU A 62 17.32 -15.86 -11.93
N LEU A 63 18.01 -16.96 -11.57
CA LEU A 63 19.43 -17.14 -11.81
C LEU A 63 19.75 -17.71 -13.20
N ALA A 64 18.84 -18.47 -13.82
CA ALA A 64 19.07 -19.14 -15.10
C ALA A 64 18.60 -18.34 -16.32
N VAL A 65 17.46 -17.65 -16.23
CA VAL A 65 16.83 -17.00 -17.39
C VAL A 65 17.63 -15.80 -17.91
N PRO A 66 18.07 -14.84 -17.07
CA PRO A 66 18.84 -13.69 -17.55
C PRO A 66 20.16 -14.06 -18.28
N PRO A 67 21.04 -14.93 -17.74
CA PRO A 67 22.27 -15.27 -18.44
C PRO A 67 22.00 -16.08 -19.72
N LEU A 68 20.95 -16.91 -19.75
CA LEU A 68 20.56 -17.64 -20.96
C LEU A 68 20.10 -16.67 -22.07
N ALA A 69 19.25 -15.70 -21.74
CA ALA A 69 18.77 -14.71 -22.70
C ALA A 69 19.91 -13.86 -23.28
N LEU A 70 20.83 -13.39 -22.44
CA LEU A 70 22.00 -12.62 -22.88
C LEU A 70 22.95 -13.47 -23.73
N TRP A 71 23.14 -14.74 -23.37
CA TRP A 71 23.95 -15.67 -24.15
C TRP A 71 23.33 -15.95 -25.53
N LEU A 72 22.01 -16.14 -25.61
CA LEU A 72 21.31 -16.30 -26.88
C LEU A 72 21.41 -15.05 -27.75
N ALA A 73 21.29 -13.85 -27.18
CA ALA A 73 21.47 -12.60 -27.92
C ALA A 73 22.89 -12.43 -28.48
N VAL A 74 23.92 -12.69 -27.65
CA VAL A 74 25.32 -12.66 -28.09
C VAL A 74 25.60 -13.72 -29.16
N SER A 75 25.05 -14.92 -28.98
CA SER A 75 25.21 -16.03 -29.92
C SER A 75 24.53 -15.72 -31.26
N GLY A 76 23.31 -15.18 -31.26
CA GLY A 76 22.60 -14.73 -32.45
C GLY A 76 23.37 -13.65 -33.23
N LEU A 77 23.92 -12.65 -32.53
CA LEU A 77 24.76 -11.63 -33.16
C LEU A 77 26.09 -12.20 -33.67
N SER A 78 26.62 -13.24 -33.02
CA SER A 78 27.82 -13.95 -33.48
C SER A 78 27.57 -14.76 -34.76
N LEU A 79 26.33 -15.20 -35.00
CA LEU A 79 25.92 -15.83 -36.27
C LEU A 79 25.88 -14.84 -37.43
N LEU A 80 25.57 -13.57 -37.15
CA LEU A 80 25.58 -12.49 -38.15
C LEU A 80 27.01 -12.04 -38.48
N SER A 81 27.81 -11.76 -37.45
CA SER A 81 29.25 -11.54 -37.63
C SER A 81 30.04 -11.76 -36.33
N VAL A 82 31.22 -12.37 -36.45
CA VAL A 82 32.12 -12.60 -35.31
C VAL A 82 32.50 -11.30 -34.58
N PRO A 83 32.78 -10.16 -35.27
CA PRO A 83 33.04 -8.89 -34.61
C PRO A 83 31.83 -8.35 -33.84
N ALA A 84 30.62 -8.44 -34.38
CA ALA A 84 29.40 -7.98 -33.70
C ALA A 84 29.13 -8.77 -32.42
N GLY A 85 29.28 -10.10 -32.47
CA GLY A 85 29.15 -10.94 -31.28
C GLY A 85 30.17 -10.62 -30.18
N ARG A 86 31.42 -10.30 -30.54
CA ARG A 86 32.46 -9.86 -29.59
C ARG A 86 32.15 -8.50 -28.98
N ALA A 87 31.71 -7.54 -29.80
CA ALA A 87 31.32 -6.22 -29.33
C ALA A 87 30.12 -6.30 -28.37
N ALA A 88 29.07 -7.06 -28.73
CA ALA A 88 27.90 -7.29 -27.90
C ALA A 88 28.25 -7.91 -26.54
N TYR A 89 29.06 -8.97 -26.54
CA TYR A 89 29.54 -9.59 -25.29
C TYR A 89 30.27 -8.58 -24.40
N THR A 90 31.16 -7.77 -24.99
CA THR A 90 31.93 -6.78 -24.25
C THR A 90 31.02 -5.73 -23.62
N VAL A 91 30.09 -5.16 -24.39
CA VAL A 91 29.14 -4.15 -23.90
C VAL A 91 28.27 -4.71 -22.77
N ILE A 92 27.75 -5.93 -22.92
CA ILE A 92 26.93 -6.59 -21.91
C ILE A 92 27.73 -6.82 -20.62
N ALA A 93 28.94 -7.39 -20.73
CA ALA A 93 29.79 -7.66 -19.58
C ALA A 93 30.16 -6.35 -18.85
N CYS A 94 30.50 -5.29 -19.57
CA CYS A 94 30.77 -3.97 -19.00
C CYS A 94 29.57 -3.44 -18.20
N SER A 95 28.38 -3.58 -18.77
CA SER A 95 27.14 -3.08 -18.16
C SER A 95 26.82 -3.83 -16.87
N LEU A 96 26.99 -5.15 -16.84
CA LEU A 96 26.78 -5.97 -15.63
C LEU A 96 27.81 -5.67 -14.54
N ILE A 97 29.09 -5.47 -14.91
CA ILE A 97 30.13 -5.05 -13.97
C ILE A 97 29.79 -3.67 -13.39
N ALA A 98 29.38 -2.72 -14.24
CA ALA A 98 28.97 -1.39 -13.80
C ALA A 98 27.79 -1.41 -12.84
N LEU A 99 26.79 -2.24 -13.15
CA LEU A 99 25.63 -2.42 -12.29
C LEU A 99 26.01 -3.05 -10.93
N THR A 100 26.96 -3.99 -10.92
CA THR A 100 27.47 -4.61 -9.68
C THR A 100 28.23 -3.59 -8.82
N VAL A 101 29.13 -2.83 -9.44
CA VAL A 101 29.91 -1.77 -8.77
C VAL A 101 28.99 -0.68 -8.22
N LEU A 102 27.99 -0.25 -9.01
CA LEU A 102 26.99 0.73 -8.57
C LEU A 102 26.29 0.25 -7.29
N GLN A 103 25.86 -1.01 -7.25
CA GLN A 103 25.17 -1.58 -6.10
C GLN A 103 26.08 -1.74 -4.87
N ALA A 104 27.34 -2.17 -5.07
CA ALA A 104 28.31 -2.27 -3.99
C ALA A 104 28.68 -0.87 -3.42
N ALA A 105 28.89 0.11 -4.29
CA ALA A 105 29.20 1.49 -3.90
C ALA A 105 28.06 2.11 -3.08
N LYS A 106 26.79 1.80 -3.41
CA LYS A 106 25.65 2.24 -2.61
C LYS A 106 25.65 1.69 -1.18
N LYS A 107 26.09 0.43 -1.00
CA LYS A 107 26.15 -0.24 0.31
C LYS A 107 27.29 0.27 1.20
N VAL A 108 28.40 0.72 0.61
CA VAL A 108 29.62 1.07 1.36
C VAL A 108 29.86 2.59 1.45
N SER A 109 29.24 3.40 0.58
CA SER A 109 29.46 4.85 0.54
C SER A 109 28.17 5.66 0.67
N ALA A 110 28.32 6.89 1.17
CA ALA A 110 27.25 7.90 1.20
C ALA A 110 27.05 8.63 -0.14
N LEU A 111 27.79 8.28 -1.20
CA LEU A 111 27.70 8.92 -2.51
C LEU A 111 26.38 8.56 -3.20
N ARG A 112 25.69 9.55 -3.78
CA ARG A 112 24.39 9.40 -4.46
C ARG A 112 24.33 10.29 -5.71
N GLY A 113 23.40 10.02 -6.62
CA GLY A 113 23.15 10.87 -7.80
C GLY A 113 24.27 10.82 -8.87
N PRO A 114 24.50 11.90 -9.65
CA PRO A 114 25.42 11.91 -10.80
C PRO A 114 26.88 11.57 -10.45
N VAL A 115 27.32 11.94 -9.25
CA VAL A 115 28.68 11.64 -8.75
C VAL A 115 28.89 10.13 -8.63
N LEU A 116 27.88 9.40 -8.16
CA LEU A 116 27.93 7.94 -8.06
C LEU A 116 27.99 7.28 -9.44
N VAL A 117 27.31 7.84 -10.45
CA VAL A 117 27.35 7.36 -11.84
C VAL A 117 28.74 7.52 -12.43
N VAL A 118 29.37 8.69 -12.23
CA VAL A 118 30.75 8.95 -12.70
C VAL A 118 31.74 7.98 -12.05
N VAL A 119 31.65 7.77 -10.74
CA VAL A 119 32.49 6.80 -10.02
C VAL A 119 32.26 5.38 -10.54
N ALA A 120 31.01 4.96 -10.73
CA ALA A 120 30.69 3.64 -11.26
C ALA A 120 31.27 3.45 -12.68
N VAL A 121 31.17 4.46 -13.56
CA VAL A 121 31.75 4.40 -14.91
C VAL A 121 33.28 4.32 -14.87
N LEU A 122 33.95 5.12 -14.04
CA LEU A 122 35.41 5.10 -13.92
C LEU A 122 35.93 3.76 -13.38
N VAL A 123 35.29 3.23 -12.33
CA VAL A 123 35.64 1.92 -11.75
C VAL A 123 35.35 0.79 -12.73
N SER A 124 34.25 0.88 -13.48
CA SER A 124 33.92 -0.12 -14.52
C SER A 124 34.89 -0.09 -15.69
N GLY A 125 35.32 1.11 -16.11
CA GLY A 125 36.36 1.28 -17.13
C GLY A 125 37.70 0.69 -16.69
N GLY A 126 38.09 0.91 -15.43
CA GLY A 126 39.28 0.30 -14.83
C GLY A 126 39.18 -1.22 -14.72
N ALA A 127 38.05 -1.74 -14.24
CA ALA A 127 37.79 -3.18 -14.13
C ALA A 127 37.77 -3.87 -15.51
N LEU A 128 37.19 -3.23 -16.52
CA LEU A 128 37.20 -3.71 -17.90
C LEU A 128 38.62 -3.76 -18.48
N TRP A 129 39.40 -2.70 -18.26
CA TRP A 129 40.78 -2.63 -18.73
C TRP A 129 41.65 -3.74 -18.10
N LEU A 130 41.50 -3.95 -16.78
CA LEU A 130 42.12 -5.04 -16.03
C LEU A 130 41.67 -6.41 -16.54
N PHE A 131 40.36 -6.61 -16.75
CA PHE A 131 39.80 -7.86 -17.25
C PHE A 131 40.26 -8.19 -18.69
N ALA A 132 40.40 -7.17 -19.54
CA ALA A 132 40.87 -7.33 -20.91
C ALA A 132 42.36 -7.69 -20.99
N ARG A 133 43.19 -7.17 -20.06
CA ARG A 133 44.65 -7.34 -20.09
C ARG A 133 45.21 -8.43 -19.18
N SER A 134 44.48 -8.86 -18.15
CA SER A 134 44.96 -9.83 -17.18
C SER A 134 44.31 -11.21 -17.36
N LYS A 135 45.13 -12.22 -17.68
CA LYS A 135 44.70 -13.63 -17.66
C LYS A 135 44.26 -14.06 -16.24
N MET A 136 44.84 -13.47 -15.20
CA MET A 136 44.47 -13.73 -13.80
C MET A 136 43.06 -13.25 -13.48
N ALA A 137 42.67 -12.05 -13.93
CA ALA A 137 41.32 -11.53 -13.78
C ALA A 137 40.28 -12.38 -14.54
N GLN A 138 40.64 -12.90 -15.72
CA GLN A 138 39.78 -13.79 -16.50
C GLN A 138 39.60 -15.17 -15.85
N SER A 139 40.64 -15.68 -15.19
CA SER A 139 40.56 -16.92 -14.40
C SER A 139 39.74 -16.71 -13.12
N PHE A 140 39.84 -15.55 -12.48
CA PHE A 140 39.09 -15.21 -11.26
C PHE A 140 37.56 -15.30 -11.46
N VAL A 141 37.02 -14.80 -12.57
CA VAL A 141 35.58 -14.93 -12.88
C VAL A 141 35.17 -16.40 -13.04
N THR A 142 36.07 -17.24 -13.56
CA THR A 142 35.80 -18.68 -13.69
C THR A 142 35.76 -19.37 -12.32
N TYR A 143 36.57 -18.92 -11.34
CA TYR A 143 36.49 -19.44 -9.97
C TYR A 143 35.19 -19.08 -9.25
N LEU A 144 34.50 -18.02 -9.69
CA LEU A 144 33.20 -17.62 -9.16
C LEU A 144 32.01 -18.37 -9.78
N THR A 145 32.24 -19.35 -10.67
CA THR A 145 31.17 -20.15 -11.29
C THR A 145 30.22 -20.84 -10.27
N PRO A 146 30.65 -21.23 -9.06
CA PRO A 146 29.73 -21.73 -8.03
C PRO A 146 28.79 -20.67 -7.42
N ALA A 147 29.05 -19.37 -7.62
CA ALA A 147 28.31 -18.30 -6.96
C ALA A 147 26.79 -18.32 -7.15
N PRO A 148 26.22 -18.56 -8.35
CA PRO A 148 24.77 -18.67 -8.52
C PRO A 148 24.16 -19.79 -7.65
N VAL A 149 24.83 -20.94 -7.55
CA VAL A 149 24.38 -22.06 -6.71
C VAL A 149 24.44 -21.68 -5.23
N VAL A 150 25.53 -21.05 -4.80
CA VAL A 150 25.67 -20.55 -3.42
C VAL A 150 24.57 -19.55 -3.09
N PHE A 151 24.26 -18.61 -3.98
CA PHE A 151 23.19 -17.63 -3.76
C PHE A 151 21.80 -18.27 -3.68
N ALA A 152 21.52 -19.26 -4.53
CA ALA A 152 20.27 -20.03 -4.45
C ALA A 152 20.15 -20.77 -3.11
N LEU A 153 21.23 -21.43 -2.66
CA LEU A 153 21.26 -22.15 -1.40
C LEU A 153 21.12 -21.20 -0.20
N LEU A 154 21.82 -20.07 -0.20
CA LEU A 154 21.67 -19.06 0.85
C LEU A 154 20.23 -18.54 0.90
N PHE A 155 19.61 -18.26 -0.26
CA PHE A 155 18.22 -17.84 -0.32
C PHE A 155 17.27 -18.89 0.28
N VAL A 156 17.38 -20.15 -0.13
CA VAL A 156 16.46 -21.21 0.33
C VAL A 156 16.68 -21.59 1.80
N ILE A 157 17.93 -21.59 2.28
CA ILE A 157 18.27 -22.14 3.61
C ILE A 157 18.31 -21.05 4.69
N THR A 158 18.80 -19.86 4.35
CA THR A 158 19.14 -18.84 5.35
C THR A 158 18.24 -17.61 5.31
N SER A 159 17.41 -17.46 4.28
CA SER A 159 16.52 -16.31 4.18
C SER A 159 15.17 -16.58 4.88
N PRO A 160 14.53 -15.54 5.43
CA PRO A 160 13.14 -15.64 5.92
C PRO A 160 12.16 -16.26 4.92
N THR A 161 12.31 -15.99 3.63
CA THR A 161 11.47 -16.61 2.58
C THR A 161 11.73 -18.11 2.42
N GLY A 162 12.91 -18.60 2.79
CA GLY A 162 13.26 -20.01 2.83
C GLY A 162 12.39 -20.84 3.78
N GLU A 163 11.87 -20.23 4.85
CA GLU A 163 10.99 -20.89 5.81
C GLU A 163 9.67 -21.37 5.17
N LEU A 164 9.21 -20.72 4.08
CA LEU A 164 8.04 -21.15 3.29
C LEU A 164 8.26 -22.45 2.51
N VAL A 165 9.48 -22.98 2.46
CA VAL A 165 9.82 -24.24 1.78
C VAL A 165 9.55 -25.45 2.66
N HIS A 166 9.57 -25.26 3.99
CA HIS A 166 9.40 -26.34 4.96
C HIS A 166 7.96 -26.37 5.50
N PRO A 167 7.19 -27.45 5.29
CA PRO A 167 5.90 -27.59 5.95
C PRO A 167 6.11 -27.78 7.46
N ALA A 168 5.60 -26.88 8.29
CA ALA A 168 5.54 -27.13 9.73
C ALA A 168 4.47 -28.20 10.02
N GLY A 169 4.82 -29.13 10.89
CA GLY A 169 3.92 -30.16 11.38
C GLY A 169 2.77 -29.53 12.16
N ALA A 170 1.56 -29.62 11.63
CA ALA A 170 0.36 -29.25 12.34
C ALA A 170 0.15 -30.16 13.55
N SER A 171 0.24 -29.62 14.75
CA SER A 171 -0.28 -30.29 15.94
C SER A 171 -1.81 -30.18 15.96
N SER A 172 -2.46 -31.32 15.84
CA SER A 172 -3.90 -31.48 15.95
C SER A 172 -4.28 -31.44 17.43
N ALA A 173 -4.72 -30.28 17.91
CA ALA A 173 -5.45 -30.19 19.17
C ALA A 173 -6.90 -30.62 18.92
N THR A 174 -7.22 -31.86 19.29
CA THR A 174 -8.60 -32.35 19.45
C THR A 174 -9.18 -31.79 20.75
N GLY A 175 -9.93 -30.68 20.65
CA GLY A 175 -10.80 -30.22 21.72
C GLY A 175 -12.20 -30.82 21.55
N SER A 176 -12.70 -31.50 22.59
CA SER A 176 -14.08 -31.99 22.65
C SER A 176 -15.05 -30.81 22.84
N SER A 177 -16.03 -30.68 21.95
CA SER A 177 -17.11 -29.71 22.10
C SER A 177 -18.25 -30.29 22.96
N GLN A 178 -18.61 -29.59 24.04
CA GLN A 178 -19.93 -29.72 24.61
C GLN A 178 -20.88 -28.85 23.79
N ALA A 179 -21.80 -29.49 23.06
CA ALA A 179 -22.89 -28.82 22.37
C ALA A 179 -23.95 -28.40 23.39
N GLY A 180 -24.18 -27.10 23.54
CA GLY A 180 -25.13 -26.58 24.52
C GLY A 180 -25.41 -25.09 24.43
N ALA A 181 -25.54 -24.53 23.22
CA ALA A 181 -26.21 -23.26 22.87
C ALA A 181 -26.06 -23.06 21.35
N SER A 182 -26.93 -22.27 20.70
CA SER A 182 -26.72 -21.89 19.30
C SER A 182 -25.47 -21.02 19.20
N THR A 183 -24.35 -21.58 18.75
CA THR A 183 -23.10 -20.85 18.56
C THR A 183 -23.31 -19.72 17.53
N PRO A 184 -23.07 -18.43 17.88
CA PRO A 184 -23.35 -17.30 17.01
C PRO A 184 -22.38 -17.26 15.81
N PRO A 185 -22.79 -16.73 14.64
CA PRO A 185 -21.85 -16.41 13.57
C PRO A 185 -20.84 -15.34 14.02
N VAL A 186 -19.65 -15.34 13.41
CA VAL A 186 -18.61 -14.33 13.68
C VAL A 186 -18.31 -13.59 12.38
N VAL A 187 -18.31 -12.26 12.41
CA VAL A 187 -17.93 -11.42 11.28
C VAL A 187 -16.89 -10.40 11.71
N VAL A 188 -15.71 -10.46 11.11
CA VAL A 188 -14.59 -9.54 11.36
C VAL A 188 -14.29 -8.76 10.09
N VAL A 189 -14.41 -7.45 10.16
CA VAL A 189 -13.99 -6.50 9.12
C VAL A 189 -12.83 -5.69 9.67
N MET A 190 -11.65 -5.91 9.12
CA MET A 190 -10.41 -5.22 9.47
C MET A 190 -9.96 -4.38 8.29
N PHE A 191 -9.80 -3.08 8.50
CA PHE A 191 -9.28 -2.14 7.51
C PHE A 191 -7.75 -2.00 7.62
N ASP A 192 -7.14 -1.42 6.60
CA ASP A 192 -5.71 -1.13 6.54
C ASP A 192 -5.44 0.39 6.52
N GLU A 193 -4.47 0.86 7.30
CA GLU A 193 -4.09 2.27 7.43
C GLU A 193 -5.27 3.22 7.75
N LEU A 194 -6.01 2.93 8.80
CA LEU A 194 -7.13 3.77 9.27
C LEU A 194 -6.86 4.37 10.66
N PRO A 195 -6.30 5.60 10.73
CA PRO A 195 -6.24 6.37 11.96
C PRO A 195 -7.62 6.60 12.54
N LEU A 196 -7.81 6.36 13.85
CA LEU A 196 -9.07 6.67 14.52
C LEU A 196 -9.46 8.14 14.34
N MET A 197 -8.48 9.05 14.48
CA MET A 197 -8.71 10.49 14.37
C MET A 197 -9.32 10.90 13.02
N SER A 198 -9.12 10.11 11.95
CA SER A 198 -9.72 10.38 10.63
C SER A 198 -11.24 10.26 10.61
N LEU A 199 -11.83 9.51 11.55
CA LEU A 199 -13.28 9.34 11.68
C LEU A 199 -13.95 10.40 12.55
N LEU A 200 -13.17 11.16 13.32
CA LEU A 200 -13.69 11.96 14.42
C LEU A 200 -13.85 13.43 14.05
N SER A 201 -14.91 14.02 14.60
CA SER A 201 -15.03 15.47 14.76
C SER A 201 -14.31 15.94 16.02
N SER A 202 -14.24 17.24 16.23
CA SER A 202 -13.65 17.88 17.42
C SER A 202 -14.36 17.54 18.73
N SER A 203 -15.55 16.93 18.68
CA SER A 203 -16.23 16.40 19.87
C SER A 203 -15.68 15.04 20.34
N GLY A 204 -14.78 14.41 19.57
CA GLY A 204 -14.25 13.07 19.86
C GLY A 204 -15.21 11.93 19.50
N GLU A 205 -16.30 12.22 18.79
CA GLU A 205 -17.28 11.25 18.30
C GLU A 205 -17.11 11.02 16.79
N VAL A 206 -17.51 9.83 16.30
CA VAL A 206 -17.56 9.54 14.86
C VAL A 206 -18.49 10.54 14.18
N ASP A 207 -18.00 11.23 13.15
CA ASP A 207 -18.81 12.22 12.44
C ASP A 207 -19.80 11.55 11.48
N GLU A 208 -21.01 11.27 11.98
CA GLU A 208 -22.09 10.61 11.22
C GLU A 208 -22.46 11.33 9.93
N ARG A 209 -22.25 12.65 9.84
CA ARG A 209 -22.56 13.42 8.61
C ARG A 209 -21.66 13.00 7.45
N VAL A 210 -20.48 12.47 7.75
CA VAL A 210 -19.48 12.03 6.77
C VAL A 210 -19.39 10.51 6.70
N PHE A 211 -19.39 9.84 7.87
CA PHE A 211 -19.19 8.41 8.05
C PHE A 211 -20.39 7.74 8.76
N PRO A 212 -21.57 7.72 8.13
CA PRO A 212 -22.80 7.23 8.76
C PRO A 212 -22.75 5.75 9.13
N ASN A 213 -21.98 4.92 8.41
CA ASN A 213 -21.94 3.48 8.66
C ASN A 213 -21.03 3.14 9.84
N PHE A 214 -19.89 3.81 9.99
CA PHE A 214 -19.09 3.73 11.21
C PHE A 214 -19.88 4.23 12.43
N ALA A 215 -20.63 5.33 12.29
CA ALA A 215 -21.51 5.81 13.36
C ALA A 215 -22.62 4.80 13.72
N ARG A 216 -23.20 4.13 12.70
CA ARG A 216 -24.17 3.03 12.89
C ARG A 216 -23.59 1.86 13.68
N VAL A 217 -22.34 1.45 13.39
CA VAL A 217 -21.64 0.43 14.19
C VAL A 217 -21.39 0.93 15.60
N ALA A 218 -20.89 2.15 15.78
CA ALA A 218 -20.61 2.74 17.09
C ALA A 218 -21.86 2.75 18.01
N ARG A 219 -23.03 3.09 17.46
CA ARG A 219 -24.32 3.09 18.19
C ARG A 219 -24.81 1.73 18.64
N THR A 220 -24.26 0.64 18.11
CA THR A 220 -24.75 -0.73 18.31
C THR A 220 -23.66 -1.67 18.82
N SER A 221 -22.51 -1.14 19.24
CA SER A 221 -21.35 -1.93 19.67
C SER A 221 -20.61 -1.30 20.85
N HIS A 222 -19.73 -2.07 21.48
CA HIS A 222 -18.68 -1.53 22.34
C HIS A 222 -17.62 -0.84 21.48
N TRP A 223 -17.49 0.48 21.63
CA TRP A 223 -16.47 1.29 20.98
C TRP A 223 -15.33 1.60 21.94
N PHE A 224 -14.14 1.07 21.65
CA PHE A 224 -12.93 1.31 22.43
C PHE A 224 -12.11 2.45 21.81
N ARG A 225 -12.38 3.70 22.20
CA ARG A 225 -11.73 4.91 21.64
C ARG A 225 -10.25 5.02 21.92
N ASN A 226 -9.80 4.43 23.02
CA ASN A 226 -8.39 4.40 23.38
C ASN A 226 -7.73 3.09 22.93
N ALA A 227 -8.15 2.52 21.80
CA ALA A 227 -7.51 1.38 21.18
C ALA A 227 -6.28 1.79 20.38
N THR A 228 -5.19 1.02 20.51
CA THR A 228 -3.97 1.21 19.70
C THR A 228 -3.54 -0.05 18.97
N GLY A 229 -3.14 0.11 17.71
CA GLY A 229 -2.41 -0.88 16.94
C GLY A 229 -1.02 -1.17 17.52
N ILE A 230 -0.44 -2.28 17.08
CA ILE A 230 0.82 -2.81 17.66
C ILE A 230 2.04 -2.47 16.82
N SER A 231 1.86 -2.29 15.51
CA SER A 231 2.95 -2.06 14.55
C SER A 231 2.41 -1.26 13.37
N PRO A 232 3.22 -0.44 12.68
CA PRO A 232 2.77 0.35 11.53
C PRO A 232 2.84 -0.44 10.22
N TYR A 233 2.97 -1.77 10.29
CA TYR A 233 3.12 -2.65 9.15
C TYR A 233 2.18 -3.85 9.29
N THR A 234 1.29 -4.04 8.33
CA THR A 234 0.31 -5.14 8.26
C THR A 234 0.92 -6.51 8.56
N ALA A 235 2.08 -6.83 7.95
CA ALA A 235 2.76 -8.11 8.10
C ALA A 235 3.27 -8.38 9.54
N THR A 236 3.30 -7.36 10.39
CA THR A 236 3.64 -7.49 11.82
C THR A 236 2.41 -7.26 12.71
N ALA A 237 1.56 -6.29 12.35
CA ALA A 237 0.35 -5.96 13.09
C ALA A 237 -0.65 -7.12 13.06
N VAL A 238 -1.10 -7.57 11.88
CA VAL A 238 -2.17 -8.57 11.76
C VAL A 238 -1.84 -9.88 12.49
N PRO A 239 -0.63 -10.48 12.38
CA PRO A 239 -0.28 -11.64 13.18
C PRO A 239 -0.31 -11.37 14.69
N ALA A 240 0.16 -10.20 15.15
CA ALA A 240 0.11 -9.84 16.57
C ALA A 240 -1.33 -9.72 17.10
N ILE A 241 -2.22 -9.11 16.31
CA ILE A 241 -3.65 -8.99 16.59
C ILE A 241 -4.29 -10.38 16.70
N LEU A 242 -4.12 -11.20 15.66
CA LEU A 242 -4.81 -12.48 15.54
C LEU A 242 -4.20 -13.60 16.38
N SER A 243 -2.96 -13.48 16.85
CA SER A 243 -2.38 -14.41 17.82
C SER A 243 -2.44 -13.91 19.26
N SER A 244 -2.84 -12.65 19.48
CA SER A 244 -2.76 -11.99 20.79
C SER A 244 -1.34 -11.99 21.36
N ARG A 245 -0.32 -11.82 20.51
CA ARG A 245 1.08 -11.83 20.95
C ARG A 245 1.84 -10.62 20.45
N TYR A 246 2.61 -10.00 21.33
CA TYR A 246 3.50 -8.93 20.90
C TYR A 246 4.58 -9.47 19.95
N PRO A 247 4.96 -8.70 18.92
CA PRO A 247 5.97 -9.12 17.95
C PRO A 247 7.38 -8.94 18.54
N GLU A 248 7.74 -9.79 19.50
CA GLU A 248 9.08 -9.78 20.13
C GLU A 248 10.18 -10.27 19.18
N GLU A 249 9.82 -10.94 18.08
CA GLU A 249 10.74 -11.47 17.07
C GLU A 249 10.14 -11.27 15.67
N LYS A 250 11.00 -11.14 14.64
CA LYS A 250 10.52 -11.08 13.25
C LYS A 250 10.15 -12.49 12.81
N ARG A 251 8.89 -12.67 12.39
CA ARG A 251 8.36 -13.93 11.86
C ARG A 251 7.62 -13.69 10.56
N VAL A 252 7.50 -14.74 9.75
CA VAL A 252 6.70 -14.71 8.52
C VAL A 252 5.21 -14.64 8.90
N PRO A 253 4.37 -13.81 8.26
CA PRO A 253 2.94 -13.71 8.59
C PRO A 253 2.12 -14.89 8.03
N SER A 254 2.50 -16.11 8.40
CA SER A 254 1.89 -17.36 7.94
C SER A 254 1.40 -18.23 9.11
N TYR A 255 0.48 -19.14 8.82
CA TYR A 255 -0.08 -20.11 9.76
C TYR A 255 0.99 -21.08 10.30
N VAL A 256 2.11 -21.23 9.59
CA VAL A 256 3.26 -22.05 10.01
C VAL A 256 3.98 -21.39 11.20
N GLU A 257 4.25 -20.10 11.10
CA GLU A 257 4.96 -19.33 12.14
C GLU A 257 4.02 -18.85 13.26
N HIS A 258 2.72 -18.78 12.96
CA HIS A 258 1.65 -18.40 13.88
C HIS A 258 0.55 -19.48 13.92
N PRO A 259 0.83 -20.72 14.37
CA PRO A 259 -0.15 -21.81 14.38
C PRO A 259 -1.26 -21.59 15.43
N ASP A 260 -0.94 -20.86 16.50
CA ASP A 260 -1.84 -20.46 17.57
C ASP A 260 -2.39 -19.06 17.26
N ASN A 261 -3.60 -19.01 16.72
CA ASN A 261 -4.24 -17.77 16.31
C ASN A 261 -5.78 -17.90 16.35
N LEU A 262 -6.48 -16.80 16.08
CA LEU A 262 -7.93 -16.72 16.11
C LEU A 262 -8.61 -17.76 15.19
N PHE A 263 -8.03 -18.03 14.01
CA PHE A 263 -8.55 -19.04 13.11
C PHE A 263 -8.39 -20.43 13.70
N SER A 264 -7.22 -20.79 14.24
CA SER A 264 -7.03 -22.11 14.85
C SER A 264 -7.86 -22.31 16.12
N LEU A 265 -8.13 -21.24 16.88
CA LEU A 265 -9.05 -21.24 18.03
C LEU A 265 -10.49 -21.59 17.62
N LEU A 266 -10.99 -21.03 16.51
CA LEU A 266 -12.38 -21.19 16.09
C LEU A 266 -12.61 -22.36 15.11
N ALA A 267 -11.56 -22.87 14.45
CA ALA A 267 -11.65 -23.92 13.44
C ALA A 267 -12.40 -25.20 13.88
N PRO A 268 -12.30 -25.70 15.13
CA PRO A 268 -13.02 -26.90 15.56
C PRO A 268 -14.54 -26.77 15.37
N ASP A 269 -15.10 -25.63 15.80
CA ASP A 269 -16.55 -25.41 15.86
C ASP A 269 -17.10 -24.64 14.67
N TYR A 270 -16.27 -23.86 13.99
CA TYR A 270 -16.69 -22.98 12.91
C TYR A 270 -16.30 -23.52 11.53
N ARG A 271 -17.02 -23.08 10.51
CA ARG A 271 -16.49 -22.99 9.15
C ARG A 271 -15.78 -21.66 9.02
N ILE A 272 -14.54 -21.65 8.53
CA ILE A 272 -13.79 -20.39 8.36
C ILE A 272 -13.79 -19.96 6.89
N ARG A 273 -14.13 -18.68 6.67
CA ARG A 273 -14.02 -17.97 5.39
C ARG A 273 -13.18 -16.71 5.61
N ALA A 274 -11.88 -16.80 5.37
CA ALA A 274 -10.94 -15.71 5.55
C ALA A 274 -10.50 -15.11 4.20
N PHE A 275 -10.53 -13.79 4.11
CA PHE A 275 -9.99 -12.99 3.03
C PHE A 275 -8.85 -12.14 3.58
N GLU A 276 -7.64 -12.71 3.55
CA GLU A 276 -6.43 -12.04 4.00
C GLU A 276 -5.77 -11.27 2.84
N THR A 277 -5.24 -10.06 3.13
CA THR A 277 -4.60 -9.25 2.09
C THR A 277 -3.11 -9.54 1.94
N ILE A 278 -2.35 -9.45 3.02
CA ILE A 278 -0.87 -9.63 3.03
C ILE A 278 -0.45 -10.88 3.83
N THR A 279 -1.36 -11.45 4.60
CA THR A 279 -1.09 -12.58 5.51
C THR A 279 -1.69 -13.89 5.00
N GLN A 280 -1.25 -15.00 5.60
CA GLN A 280 -1.83 -16.33 5.40
C GLN A 280 -1.82 -17.08 6.72
N LEU A 281 -2.50 -16.51 7.71
CA LEU A 281 -2.62 -17.05 9.07
C LEU A 281 -3.69 -18.14 9.15
N CYS A 282 -4.61 -18.18 8.18
CA CYS A 282 -5.60 -19.23 8.04
C CYS A 282 -4.99 -20.47 7.35
N ASP A 283 -4.88 -21.59 8.08
CA ASP A 283 -4.43 -22.87 7.53
C ASP A 283 -5.35 -23.31 6.36
N PRO A 284 -4.83 -23.49 5.14
CA PRO A 284 -5.61 -23.92 3.97
C PRO A 284 -6.39 -25.23 4.18
N ALA A 285 -5.93 -26.12 5.06
CA ALA A 285 -6.64 -27.36 5.38
C ALA A 285 -7.90 -27.14 6.22
N ARG A 286 -7.95 -26.04 6.98
CA ARG A 286 -9.05 -25.71 7.91
C ARG A 286 -9.98 -24.64 7.37
N CYS A 287 -9.48 -23.83 6.45
CA CYS A 287 -10.19 -22.70 5.89
C CYS A 287 -10.75 -23.09 4.53
N ALA A 288 -12.03 -22.78 4.28
CA ALA A 288 -12.55 -22.82 2.92
C ALA A 288 -11.92 -21.65 2.19
N VAL A 289 -10.72 -21.84 1.65
CA VAL A 289 -10.01 -20.84 0.87
C VAL A 289 -10.95 -20.41 -0.24
N ALA A 290 -11.38 -19.16 -0.22
CA ALA A 290 -12.11 -18.62 -1.34
C ALA A 290 -11.15 -18.70 -2.54
N GLU A 291 -11.51 -19.51 -3.54
CA GLU A 291 -10.89 -19.67 -4.88
C GLU A 291 -10.24 -18.37 -5.36
N PRO A 292 -9.12 -18.31 -6.08
CA PRO A 292 -8.51 -17.04 -6.47
C PRO A 292 -9.49 -16.11 -7.20
N ALA A 293 -9.48 -14.84 -6.79
CA ALA A 293 -9.93 -13.72 -7.60
C ALA A 293 -8.98 -13.58 -8.80
N GLY A 294 -9.50 -13.47 -10.01
CA GLY A 294 -8.74 -13.57 -11.26
C GLY A 294 -7.80 -12.38 -11.47
N GLY A 295 -6.50 -12.63 -11.45
CA GLY A 295 -5.43 -11.69 -11.78
C GLY A 295 -4.08 -12.36 -11.53
N ASP A 296 -2.97 -11.80 -12.05
CA ASP A 296 -1.58 -12.33 -12.00
C ASP A 296 -1.13 -12.76 -10.57
N ARG A 297 -1.67 -13.85 -10.03
CA ARG A 297 -1.27 -14.51 -8.80
C ARG A 297 -0.51 -15.78 -9.18
N GLY A 298 0.47 -16.15 -8.35
CA GLY A 298 1.48 -17.15 -8.69
C GLY A 298 2.74 -16.54 -9.33
N MET A 299 3.55 -17.40 -9.94
CA MET A 299 4.90 -17.07 -10.39
C MET A 299 4.98 -15.87 -11.34
N GLY A 300 4.01 -15.71 -12.25
CA GLY A 300 3.99 -14.61 -13.22
C GLY A 300 3.90 -13.23 -12.56
N GLY A 301 2.98 -13.06 -11.61
CA GLY A 301 2.83 -11.82 -10.84
C GLY A 301 4.04 -11.52 -9.96
N LEU A 302 4.60 -12.56 -9.33
CA LEU A 302 5.82 -12.45 -8.55
C LEU A 302 7.00 -11.95 -9.40
N PHE A 303 7.23 -12.53 -10.60
CA PHE A 303 8.25 -12.04 -11.52
C PHE A 303 7.98 -10.61 -12.01
N GLY A 304 6.72 -10.26 -12.25
CA GLY A 304 6.33 -8.90 -12.61
C GLY A 304 6.68 -7.86 -11.55
N GLN A 305 6.58 -8.22 -10.27
CA GLN A 305 7.03 -7.39 -9.14
C GLN A 305 8.55 -7.36 -8.99
N THR A 306 9.20 -8.52 -9.05
CA THR A 306 10.67 -8.63 -9.03
C THR A 306 11.30 -7.75 -10.10
N TRP A 307 10.70 -7.68 -11.30
CA TRP A 307 11.18 -6.81 -12.37
C TRP A 307 11.01 -5.31 -12.07
N ARG A 308 9.92 -4.93 -11.39
CA ARG A 308 9.73 -3.53 -10.92
C ARG A 308 10.79 -3.15 -9.90
N VAL A 309 11.10 -4.02 -8.96
CA VAL A 309 12.21 -3.83 -8.01
C VAL A 309 13.55 -3.75 -8.72
N ALA A 310 13.79 -4.60 -9.72
CA ALA A 310 15.03 -4.55 -10.52
C ALA A 310 15.24 -3.19 -11.18
N LYS A 311 14.17 -2.57 -11.71
CA LYS A 311 14.22 -1.20 -12.25
C LYS A 311 14.60 -0.19 -11.18
N THR A 312 14.01 -0.26 -10.00
CA THR A 312 14.31 0.65 -8.89
C THR A 312 15.77 0.51 -8.41
N LEU A 313 16.26 -0.73 -8.25
CA LEU A 313 17.64 -1.02 -7.86
C LEU A 313 18.67 -0.46 -8.85
N ALA A 314 18.32 -0.44 -10.14
CA ALA A 314 19.17 0.09 -11.22
C ALA A 314 19.24 1.63 -11.25
N THR A 315 18.37 2.36 -10.54
CA THR A 315 18.43 3.83 -10.46
C THR A 315 19.50 4.30 -9.47
N PRO A 316 20.16 5.47 -9.63
CA PRO A 316 21.21 5.94 -8.71
C PRO A 316 20.70 6.53 -7.38
N TYR A 317 19.39 6.46 -7.12
CA TYR A 317 18.74 6.97 -5.91
C TYR A 317 18.46 5.85 -4.90
N GLU A 318 18.31 6.19 -3.62
CA GLU A 318 17.71 5.27 -2.64
C GLU A 318 16.20 5.24 -2.86
N ASP A 319 15.56 4.15 -2.39
CA ASP A 319 14.11 3.94 -2.21
C ASP A 319 13.59 2.69 -2.94
N ALA A 320 14.18 1.53 -2.65
CA ALA A 320 13.37 0.32 -2.68
C ALA A 320 12.62 0.27 -1.34
N ALA A 321 11.42 0.88 -1.30
CA ALA A 321 10.45 0.54 -0.27
C ALA A 321 10.27 -1.00 -0.25
N PRO A 322 10.00 -1.62 0.91
CA PRO A 322 9.59 -3.01 0.97
C PRO A 322 8.55 -3.31 -0.11
N LEU A 323 8.62 -4.49 -0.75
CA LEU A 323 7.67 -4.90 -1.80
C LEU A 323 6.21 -4.80 -1.33
N SER A 324 5.97 -4.89 -0.02
CA SER A 324 4.67 -4.70 0.60
C SER A 324 4.05 -3.33 0.39
N ASP A 325 4.89 -2.31 0.24
CA ASP A 325 4.47 -0.92 0.10
C ASP A 325 3.93 -0.62 -1.30
N GLN A 326 4.00 -1.59 -2.22
CA GLN A 326 3.51 -1.48 -3.61
C GLN A 326 2.26 -2.33 -3.87
N PHE A 327 1.65 -2.93 -2.84
CA PHE A 327 0.41 -3.67 -3.02
C PHE A 327 -0.75 -2.72 -3.35
N ALA A 328 -1.42 -3.00 -4.46
CA ALA A 328 -2.65 -2.33 -4.85
C ALA A 328 -3.74 -3.39 -5.05
N GLU A 329 -4.93 -3.16 -4.49
CA GLU A 329 -6.06 -4.05 -4.73
C GLU A 329 -6.53 -3.96 -6.18
N GLN A 330 -6.78 -5.13 -6.77
CA GLN A 330 -7.36 -5.24 -8.11
C GLN A 330 -8.88 -5.03 -8.03
N SER A 331 -9.38 -4.15 -8.89
CA SER A 331 -10.81 -3.90 -9.05
C SER A 331 -11.47 -5.04 -9.84
N ALA A 332 -12.73 -5.34 -9.52
CA ALA A 332 -13.51 -6.42 -10.14
C ALA A 332 -13.62 -6.31 -11.68
N GLY A 333 -13.64 -5.10 -12.23
CA GLY A 333 -13.70 -4.84 -13.68
C GLY A 333 -12.44 -5.23 -14.44
N ARG A 334 -11.26 -5.05 -13.83
CA ARG A 334 -9.97 -5.38 -14.47
C ARG A 334 -9.73 -6.90 -14.46
N ALA A 335 -10.22 -7.60 -13.45
CA ALA A 335 -10.24 -9.06 -13.39
C ALA A 335 -11.12 -9.68 -14.49
N ALA A 336 -12.33 -9.13 -14.71
CA ALA A 336 -13.26 -9.58 -15.74
C ALA A 336 -12.73 -9.37 -17.17
N GLN A 337 -12.05 -8.24 -17.44
CA GLN A 337 -11.43 -7.97 -18.75
C GLN A 337 -10.25 -8.90 -19.08
N THR A 338 -9.60 -9.49 -18.07
CA THR A 338 -8.51 -10.45 -18.30
C THR A 338 -9.04 -11.81 -18.80
N GLN A 339 -10.36 -12.06 -18.69
CA GLN A 339 -11.00 -13.32 -19.09
C GLN A 339 -11.86 -13.23 -20.36
N GLN A 340 -12.10 -12.04 -20.95
CA GLN A 340 -12.94 -11.90 -22.15
C GLN A 340 -12.38 -10.90 -23.17
N ARG A 341 -12.49 -11.26 -24.45
CA ARG A 341 -12.20 -10.37 -25.60
C ARG A 341 -13.06 -9.09 -25.52
N PRO A 342 -12.53 -7.92 -25.92
CA PRO A 342 -13.20 -6.65 -25.72
C PRO A 342 -14.43 -6.54 -26.62
N ASN A 343 -15.62 -6.61 -26.03
CA ASN A 343 -16.84 -6.08 -26.64
C ASN A 343 -17.15 -4.75 -25.95
N ASN A 344 -17.32 -3.68 -26.74
CA ASN A 344 -17.74 -2.35 -26.29
C ASN A 344 -19.18 -2.39 -25.78
N VAL A 345 -19.35 -2.79 -24.52
CA VAL A 345 -20.64 -2.69 -23.80
C VAL A 345 -20.50 -1.57 -22.77
N THR A 346 -21.16 -0.44 -23.00
CA THR A 346 -21.31 0.63 -22.02
C THR A 346 -22.13 0.10 -20.85
N LEU A 347 -21.49 -0.07 -19.68
CA LEU A 347 -22.18 -0.52 -18.47
C LEU A 347 -23.00 0.64 -17.86
N PRO A 348 -24.17 0.36 -17.25
CA PRO A 348 -24.84 1.33 -16.39
C PRO A 348 -23.91 1.85 -15.28
N HIS A 349 -24.00 3.14 -14.94
CA HIS A 349 -23.08 3.83 -14.02
C HIS A 349 -22.89 3.13 -12.65
N TRP A 350 -23.94 2.56 -12.06
CA TRP A 350 -23.80 1.82 -10.80
C TRP A 350 -22.98 0.52 -10.95
N LYS A 351 -23.01 -0.12 -12.14
CA LYS A 351 -22.18 -1.29 -12.45
C LYS A 351 -20.72 -0.90 -12.70
N SER A 352 -20.43 0.28 -13.25
CA SER A 352 -19.04 0.76 -13.38
C SER A 352 -18.43 1.09 -12.01
N LEU A 353 -19.20 1.68 -11.10
CA LEU A 353 -18.79 1.87 -9.69
C LEU A 353 -18.59 0.53 -8.95
N GLN A 354 -19.44 -0.47 -9.18
CA GLN A 354 -19.22 -1.83 -8.65
C GLN A 354 -17.98 -2.51 -9.26
N ALA A 355 -17.71 -2.28 -10.54
CA ALA A 355 -16.51 -2.78 -11.19
C ALA A 355 -15.22 -2.18 -10.59
N ASN A 356 -15.31 -0.98 -10.00
CA ASN A 356 -14.23 -0.34 -9.25
C ASN A 356 -14.04 -0.93 -7.84
N GLN A 357 -15.01 -1.69 -7.30
CA GLN A 357 -14.86 -2.30 -5.98
C GLN A 357 -13.77 -3.40 -5.98
N PRO A 358 -13.09 -3.60 -4.84
CA PRO A 358 -12.18 -4.73 -4.69
C PRO A 358 -12.90 -6.07 -4.87
N GLU A 359 -12.39 -6.96 -5.74
CA GLU A 359 -13.05 -8.25 -6.02
C GLU A 359 -13.22 -9.11 -4.75
N ARG A 360 -12.26 -9.05 -3.83
CA ARG A 360 -12.32 -9.74 -2.53
C ARG A 360 -13.53 -9.32 -1.70
N PHE A 361 -13.88 -8.03 -1.74
CA PHE A 361 -14.99 -7.48 -1.00
C PHE A 361 -16.33 -8.04 -1.50
N GLN A 362 -16.54 -8.08 -2.81
CA GLN A 362 -17.75 -8.66 -3.42
C GLN A 362 -17.93 -10.14 -3.08
N ARG A 363 -16.84 -10.91 -3.05
CA ARG A 363 -16.86 -12.33 -2.69
C ARG A 363 -17.07 -12.57 -1.20
N PHE A 364 -16.61 -11.65 -0.37
CA PHE A 364 -16.93 -11.63 1.05
C PHE A 364 -18.43 -11.40 1.25
N LEU A 365 -19.01 -10.34 0.65
CA LEU A 365 -20.44 -10.03 0.71
C LEU A 365 -21.31 -11.20 0.25
N ALA A 366 -20.98 -11.80 -0.90
CA ALA A 366 -21.71 -12.95 -1.42
C ALA A 366 -21.71 -14.16 -0.46
N GLY A 367 -20.66 -14.26 0.35
CA GLY A 367 -20.46 -15.32 1.34
C GLY A 367 -21.24 -15.13 2.65
N LEU A 368 -21.61 -13.90 3.02
CA LEU A 368 -22.35 -13.59 4.25
C LEU A 368 -23.76 -14.19 4.18
N ARG A 369 -23.94 -15.44 4.57
CA ARG A 369 -25.25 -16.11 4.57
C ARG A 369 -25.33 -17.09 5.73
N PRO A 370 -26.52 -17.32 6.30
CA PRO A 370 -26.70 -18.29 7.37
C PRO A 370 -26.35 -19.70 6.87
N ARG A 371 -25.83 -20.53 7.77
CA ARG A 371 -25.44 -21.92 7.49
C ARG A 371 -25.77 -22.78 8.70
N SER A 372 -25.92 -24.09 8.46
CA SER A 372 -26.15 -25.08 9.52
C SER A 372 -24.96 -25.23 10.47
N LYS A 373 -23.73 -25.13 9.95
CA LYS A 373 -22.51 -24.96 10.76
C LYS A 373 -22.24 -23.45 10.93
N PRO A 374 -22.02 -22.93 12.14
CA PRO A 374 -21.69 -21.52 12.35
C PRO A 374 -20.44 -21.16 11.54
N THR A 375 -20.43 -19.97 10.95
CA THR A 375 -19.36 -19.53 10.05
C THR A 375 -18.66 -18.30 10.63
N MET A 376 -17.33 -18.33 10.63
CA MET A 376 -16.48 -17.17 10.86
C MET A 376 -16.12 -16.56 9.51
N HIS A 377 -16.59 -15.33 9.29
CA HIS A 377 -16.25 -14.50 8.15
C HIS A 377 -15.17 -13.51 8.57
N PHE A 378 -14.04 -13.52 7.89
CA PHE A 378 -12.95 -12.58 8.13
C PHE A 378 -12.59 -11.87 6.83
N LEU A 379 -12.55 -10.55 6.88
CA LEU A 379 -12.10 -9.69 5.80
C LEU A 379 -11.04 -8.73 6.33
N HIS A 380 -9.82 -8.84 5.81
CA HIS A 380 -8.82 -7.76 5.88
C HIS A 380 -8.86 -7.00 4.57
N LEU A 381 -9.49 -5.82 4.57
CA LEU A 381 -9.66 -4.97 3.40
C LEU A 381 -8.53 -3.94 3.35
N LEU A 382 -7.88 -3.81 2.19
CA LEU A 382 -6.76 -2.86 2.03
C LEU A 382 -7.20 -1.40 2.20
N LEU A 383 -8.48 -1.06 2.08
CA LEU A 383 -8.92 0.34 2.20
C LEU A 383 -8.93 0.80 3.66
N PRO A 384 -8.62 2.10 3.95
CA PRO A 384 -8.28 3.18 3.02
C PRO A 384 -6.77 3.37 2.74
N HIS A 385 -5.91 2.34 2.87
CA HIS A 385 -4.48 2.40 2.54
C HIS A 385 -4.21 3.01 1.14
N HIS A 386 -3.08 3.70 1.02
CA HIS A 386 -2.66 4.32 -0.25
C HIS A 386 -2.31 3.27 -1.34
N PRO A 387 -2.35 3.56 -2.64
CA PRO A 387 -2.71 4.82 -3.26
C PRO A 387 -4.17 5.19 -3.05
N TRP A 388 -4.41 6.45 -2.70
CA TRP A 388 -5.75 7.00 -2.60
C TRP A 388 -6.27 7.34 -3.99
N ARG A 389 -7.23 6.55 -4.45
CA ARG A 389 -7.76 6.63 -5.81
C ARG A 389 -9.27 6.67 -5.89
N TYR A 390 -9.97 6.45 -4.78
CA TYR A 390 -11.43 6.45 -4.74
C TYR A 390 -11.95 7.77 -4.17
N LEU A 391 -12.95 8.34 -4.84
CA LEU A 391 -13.81 9.39 -4.32
C LEU A 391 -14.96 8.77 -3.51
N PRO A 392 -15.70 9.56 -2.69
CA PRO A 392 -16.80 9.04 -1.87
C PRO A 392 -17.86 8.27 -2.67
N SER A 393 -18.12 8.69 -3.92
CA SER A 393 -19.01 8.00 -4.86
C SER A 393 -18.53 6.60 -5.25
N GLY A 394 -17.23 6.31 -5.14
CA GLY A 394 -16.55 5.13 -5.69
C GLY A 394 -15.96 5.37 -7.09
N ALA A 395 -16.12 6.57 -7.66
CA ALA A 395 -15.40 6.97 -8.87
C ALA A 395 -13.89 7.01 -8.59
N THR A 396 -13.10 6.65 -9.60
CA THR A 396 -11.65 6.68 -9.52
C THR A 396 -11.05 7.89 -10.23
N TYR A 397 -9.81 8.23 -9.92
CA TYR A 397 -9.02 9.23 -10.64
C TYR A 397 -7.55 8.77 -10.77
N PRO A 398 -6.76 9.33 -11.69
CA PRO A 398 -5.33 9.07 -11.77
C PRO A 398 -4.65 9.46 -10.45
N ASP A 399 -4.34 8.46 -9.62
CA ASP A 399 -3.74 8.69 -8.30
C ASP A 399 -2.28 9.11 -8.42
N LYS A 400 -1.88 10.07 -7.57
CA LYS A 400 -0.49 10.54 -7.47
C LYS A 400 -0.21 10.93 -6.03
N LEU A 401 0.82 10.32 -5.43
CA LEU A 401 1.33 10.72 -4.12
C LEU A 401 2.10 12.04 -4.26
N LEU A 402 1.63 13.12 -3.63
CA LEU A 402 2.22 14.46 -3.78
C LEU A 402 3.16 14.82 -2.63
N GLY A 403 2.82 14.40 -1.42
CA GLY A 403 3.44 14.76 -0.16
C GLY A 403 4.85 14.26 0.05
N GLY A 404 5.29 13.27 -0.71
CA GLY A 404 6.60 12.66 -0.54
C GLY A 404 6.75 11.37 -1.31
N VAL A 405 7.40 10.40 -0.69
CA VAL A 405 7.54 9.03 -1.18
C VAL A 405 6.95 8.10 -0.14
N THR A 406 6.57 6.89 -0.54
CA THR A 406 5.97 5.92 0.38
C THR A 406 6.81 5.76 1.65
N GLY A 407 6.16 5.94 2.82
CA GLY A 407 6.78 5.87 4.14
C GLY A 407 7.54 7.12 4.61
N ARG A 408 7.75 8.14 3.75
CA ARG A 408 8.48 9.37 4.11
C ARG A 408 7.86 10.64 3.49
N TRP A 409 7.49 11.57 4.36
CA TRP A 409 6.94 12.85 3.96
C TRP A 409 8.00 13.90 3.66
N GLY A 410 7.75 14.70 2.63
CA GLY A 410 8.48 15.93 2.33
C GLY A 410 8.25 16.99 3.41
N LYS A 411 8.94 18.12 3.30
CA LYS A 411 8.81 19.22 4.28
C LYS A 411 7.65 20.16 3.97
N GLN A 412 7.16 20.13 2.74
CA GLN A 412 6.07 20.98 2.27
C GLN A 412 4.74 20.50 2.85
N SER A 413 4.01 21.39 3.51
CA SER A 413 2.73 21.07 4.14
C SER A 413 1.61 20.82 3.13
N TRP A 414 1.48 21.66 2.09
CA TRP A 414 0.33 21.60 1.19
C TRP A 414 0.16 20.25 0.48
N PRO A 415 1.19 19.67 -0.16
CA PRO A 415 1.08 18.35 -0.78
C PRO A 415 0.61 17.25 0.18
N ILE A 416 1.07 17.27 1.43
CA ILE A 416 0.69 16.31 2.47
C ILE A 416 -0.77 16.53 2.92
N LYS A 417 -1.24 17.79 2.95
CA LYS A 417 -2.66 18.09 3.21
C LYS A 417 -3.55 17.54 2.08
N VAL A 418 -3.15 17.67 0.82
CA VAL A 418 -3.90 17.10 -0.32
C VAL A 418 -3.95 15.58 -0.22
N ASP A 419 -2.83 14.93 0.11
CA ASP A 419 -2.76 13.49 0.34
C ASP A 419 -3.65 13.04 1.52
N ARG A 420 -3.66 13.80 2.63
CA ARG A 420 -4.57 13.55 3.76
C ARG A 420 -6.04 13.74 3.37
N GLN A 421 -6.34 14.72 2.54
CA GLN A 421 -7.68 14.92 2.00
C GLN A 421 -8.10 13.73 1.12
N ALA A 422 -7.21 13.24 0.26
CA ALA A 422 -7.44 12.03 -0.54
C ALA A 422 -7.74 10.80 0.33
N HIS A 423 -7.00 10.63 1.45
CA HIS A 423 -7.29 9.60 2.44
C HIS A 423 -8.71 9.72 3.02
N LEU A 424 -9.17 10.92 3.39
CA LEU A 424 -10.52 11.12 3.93
C LEU A 424 -11.62 10.87 2.89
N LEU A 425 -11.40 11.26 1.64
CA LEU A 425 -12.32 10.97 0.54
C LEU A 425 -12.44 9.47 0.27
N GLN A 426 -11.31 8.76 0.26
CA GLN A 426 -11.31 7.30 0.13
C GLN A 426 -11.93 6.62 1.36
N LEU A 427 -11.74 7.16 2.56
CA LEU A 427 -12.39 6.65 3.77
C LEU A 427 -13.92 6.79 3.73
N ALA A 428 -14.46 7.84 3.09
CA ALA A 428 -15.91 7.96 2.91
C ALA A 428 -16.46 6.86 1.98
N TYR A 429 -15.67 6.43 0.99
CA TYR A 429 -15.99 5.25 0.20
C TYR A 429 -15.86 3.95 1.01
N THR A 430 -14.82 3.82 1.85
CA THR A 430 -14.68 2.69 2.79
C THR A 430 -15.88 2.58 3.74
N ASP A 431 -16.39 3.71 4.25
CA ASP A 431 -17.62 3.74 5.06
C ASP A 431 -18.83 3.21 4.28
N ARG A 432 -18.96 3.56 3.00
CA ARG A 432 -20.02 3.00 2.14
C ARG A 432 -19.90 1.48 1.98
N LEU A 433 -18.69 0.95 1.82
CA LEU A 433 -18.46 -0.51 1.76
C LEU A 433 -18.81 -1.18 3.10
N LEU A 434 -18.48 -0.56 4.24
CA LEU A 434 -18.94 -1.04 5.54
C LEU A 434 -20.47 -1.07 5.61
N GLY A 435 -21.13 -0.06 5.05
CA GLY A 435 -22.59 -0.03 4.91
C GLY A 435 -23.15 -1.23 4.15
N GLU A 436 -22.56 -1.57 3.00
CA GLU A 436 -22.94 -2.76 2.21
C GLU A 436 -22.77 -4.07 3.02
N VAL A 437 -21.77 -4.17 3.90
CA VAL A 437 -21.61 -5.33 4.81
C VAL A 437 -22.76 -5.39 5.81
N ILE A 438 -23.05 -4.29 6.49
CA ILE A 438 -24.10 -4.22 7.51
C ILE A 438 -25.46 -4.55 6.88
N ASP A 439 -25.79 -3.92 5.76
CA ASP A 439 -27.05 -4.11 5.04
C ASP A 439 -27.18 -5.57 4.61
N ARG A 440 -26.10 -6.15 4.06
CA ARG A 440 -26.09 -7.57 3.65
C ARG A 440 -26.24 -8.54 4.82
N MET A 441 -25.76 -8.19 6.02
CA MET A 441 -25.97 -8.99 7.22
C MET A 441 -27.42 -8.86 7.72
N GLN A 442 -28.01 -7.66 7.67
CA GLN A 442 -29.40 -7.42 8.05
C GLN A 442 -30.37 -8.16 7.11
N GLU A 443 -30.16 -8.09 5.80
CA GLU A 443 -30.93 -8.83 4.78
C GLU A 443 -30.96 -10.35 5.01
N GLN A 444 -29.94 -10.89 5.66
CA GLN A 444 -29.84 -12.32 5.97
C GLN A 444 -30.26 -12.69 7.39
N GLY A 445 -30.67 -11.71 8.20
CA GLY A 445 -30.93 -11.92 9.61
C GLY A 445 -29.68 -12.28 10.42
N MET A 446 -28.48 -11.97 9.94
CA MET A 446 -27.22 -12.26 10.66
C MET A 446 -26.81 -11.14 11.63
N TRP A 447 -27.26 -9.89 11.40
CA TRP A 447 -26.78 -8.73 12.14
C TRP A 447 -27.05 -8.81 13.65
N GLU A 448 -28.25 -9.27 14.03
CA GLU A 448 -28.64 -9.37 15.45
C GLU A 448 -27.87 -10.47 16.16
N ASP A 449 -27.76 -11.66 15.55
CA ASP A 449 -27.24 -12.87 16.20
C ASP A 449 -25.71 -13.02 16.11
N ALA A 450 -25.03 -12.24 15.27
CA ALA A 450 -23.60 -12.37 15.05
C ALA A 450 -22.77 -11.54 16.05
N LEU A 451 -21.61 -12.09 16.42
CA LEU A 451 -20.49 -11.29 16.91
C LEU A 451 -19.89 -10.51 15.73
N VAL A 452 -19.91 -9.18 15.79
CA VAL A 452 -19.34 -8.33 14.73
C VAL A 452 -18.18 -7.52 15.27
N VAL A 453 -17.03 -7.60 14.61
CA VAL A 453 -15.84 -6.81 14.91
C VAL A 453 -15.54 -5.91 13.72
N VAL A 454 -15.42 -4.61 13.97
CA VAL A 454 -14.93 -3.62 12.98
C VAL A 454 -13.70 -2.94 13.55
N THR A 455 -12.56 -3.07 12.87
CA THR A 455 -11.28 -2.55 13.37
C THR A 455 -10.34 -2.16 12.23
N ALA A 456 -9.13 -1.70 12.52
CA ALA A 456 -8.07 -1.47 11.54
C ALA A 456 -6.71 -1.88 12.07
N ASP A 457 -5.84 -2.47 11.27
CA ASP A 457 -4.53 -2.98 11.73
C ASP A 457 -3.58 -1.89 12.29
N HIS A 458 -3.52 -0.73 11.64
CA HIS A 458 -2.75 0.44 12.04
C HIS A 458 -3.28 1.73 11.39
N GLY A 459 -2.70 2.87 11.76
CA GLY A 459 -2.93 4.15 11.10
C GLY A 459 -1.87 4.53 10.08
N GLU A 460 -1.82 5.82 9.75
CA GLU A 460 -0.89 6.49 8.85
C GLU A 460 -0.70 7.94 9.35
N SER A 461 0.54 8.42 9.39
CA SER A 461 0.89 9.72 9.98
C SER A 461 1.17 10.77 8.92
N PHE A 462 0.38 11.84 8.82
CA PHE A 462 0.49 12.94 7.84
C PHE A 462 1.32 14.14 8.34
N VAL A 463 2.38 13.90 9.14
CA VAL A 463 3.20 14.98 9.71
C VAL A 463 4.31 15.41 8.72
N PRO A 464 4.38 16.70 8.33
CA PRO A 464 5.45 17.20 7.45
C PRO A 464 6.86 16.93 7.97
N GLY A 465 7.73 16.47 7.08
CA GLY A 465 9.11 16.04 7.38
C GLY A 465 9.20 14.77 8.24
N GLY A 466 8.05 14.17 8.58
CA GLY A 466 7.95 12.95 9.38
C GLY A 466 7.96 11.68 8.54
N SER A 467 7.64 10.57 9.20
CA SER A 467 7.40 9.29 8.54
C SER A 467 5.92 8.96 8.61
N GLY A 468 5.39 8.40 7.52
CA GLY A 468 4.06 7.83 7.47
C GLY A 468 3.91 6.58 8.32
N ARG A 469 4.90 5.68 8.18
CA ARG A 469 4.90 4.30 8.70
C ARG A 469 5.92 4.02 9.79
N ARG A 470 6.44 5.06 10.43
CA ARG A 470 7.36 4.89 11.56
C ARG A 470 6.99 5.82 12.67
N LEU A 471 6.68 5.24 13.81
CA LEU A 471 6.39 5.99 15.02
C LEU A 471 7.64 6.79 15.41
N THR A 472 7.51 8.11 15.39
CA THR A 472 8.54 9.04 15.81
C THR A 472 8.24 9.56 17.22
N ALA A 473 9.16 10.34 17.79
CA ALA A 473 8.90 11.04 19.06
C ALA A 473 7.83 12.16 18.92
N HIS A 474 7.39 12.48 17.70
CA HIS A 474 6.44 13.56 17.46
C HIS A 474 5.02 13.13 17.88
N PRO A 475 4.36 13.82 18.84
CA PRO A 475 3.09 13.38 19.42
C PRO A 475 1.96 13.21 18.41
N GLN A 476 1.86 14.10 17.40
CA GLN A 476 0.86 13.96 16.33
C GLN A 476 1.10 12.72 15.46
N SER A 477 2.36 12.35 15.24
CA SER A 477 2.71 11.16 14.46
C SER A 477 2.34 9.90 15.24
N GLN A 478 2.57 9.89 16.56
CA GLN A 478 2.14 8.80 17.44
C GLN A 478 0.62 8.65 17.45
N ALA A 479 -0.11 9.75 17.62
CA ALA A 479 -1.57 9.78 17.65
C ALA A 479 -2.19 9.24 16.35
N GLN A 480 -1.68 9.70 15.20
CA GLN A 480 -2.18 9.30 13.88
C GLN A 480 -1.83 7.87 13.49
N LEU A 481 -0.67 7.37 13.93
CA LEU A 481 -0.19 6.04 13.53
C LEU A 481 -0.67 4.92 14.46
N ALA A 482 -0.76 5.18 15.77
CA ALA A 482 -1.04 4.14 16.74
C ALA A 482 -2.53 3.96 17.06
N TRP A 483 -3.34 5.02 17.12
CA TRP A 483 -4.76 4.87 17.50
C TRP A 483 -5.62 4.48 16.30
N VAL A 484 -6.40 3.42 16.48
CA VAL A 484 -7.23 2.80 15.43
C VAL A 484 -8.65 2.56 15.97
N PRO A 485 -9.68 2.56 15.11
CA PRO A 485 -11.04 2.23 15.54
C PRO A 485 -11.13 0.76 15.96
N VAL A 486 -11.89 0.49 17.03
CA VAL A 486 -12.25 -0.87 17.47
C VAL A 486 -13.68 -0.85 17.96
N PHE A 487 -14.53 -1.57 17.25
CA PHE A 487 -15.93 -1.79 17.56
C PHE A 487 -16.18 -3.28 17.71
N ILE A 488 -16.81 -3.69 18.80
CA ILE A 488 -17.19 -5.08 19.06
C ILE A 488 -18.67 -5.11 19.42
N LYS A 489 -19.50 -5.63 18.51
CA LYS A 489 -20.92 -5.87 18.72
C LYS A 489 -21.10 -7.31 19.20
N GLU A 490 -21.63 -7.49 20.40
CA GLU A 490 -22.00 -8.80 20.92
C GLU A 490 -23.28 -9.34 20.23
N PRO A 491 -23.45 -10.68 20.17
CA PRO A 491 -24.73 -11.28 19.78
C PRO A 491 -25.89 -10.73 20.63
N GLY A 492 -26.97 -10.29 19.99
CA GLY A 492 -28.13 -9.69 20.65
C GLY A 492 -27.93 -8.24 21.13
N GLN A 493 -26.74 -7.66 21.00
CA GLN A 493 -26.52 -6.25 21.36
C GLN A 493 -27.19 -5.32 20.35
N SER A 494 -28.00 -4.39 20.86
CA SER A 494 -28.70 -3.36 20.08
C SER A 494 -28.35 -1.93 20.48
N THR A 495 -27.62 -1.75 21.59
CA THR A 495 -27.19 -0.46 22.12
C THR A 495 -25.69 -0.45 22.36
N GLY A 496 -25.02 0.57 21.84
CA GLY A 496 -23.58 0.73 21.95
C GLY A 496 -23.15 1.39 23.27
N THR A 497 -21.86 1.23 23.57
CA THR A 497 -21.20 1.88 24.71
C THR A 497 -19.83 2.36 24.27
N THR A 498 -19.32 3.41 24.92
CA THR A 498 -18.00 3.97 24.60
C THR A 498 -17.07 3.82 25.78
N SER A 499 -15.85 3.34 25.52
CA SER A 499 -14.81 3.13 26.54
C SER A 499 -13.48 3.78 26.14
N ASP A 500 -12.93 4.57 27.06
CA ASP A 500 -11.58 5.15 26.97
C ASP A 500 -10.53 4.31 27.72
N ALA A 501 -10.91 3.11 28.18
CA ALA A 501 -10.00 2.19 28.85
C ALA A 501 -8.80 1.86 27.94
N ASN A 502 -7.63 1.67 28.54
CA ASN A 502 -6.42 1.39 27.80
C ASN A 502 -6.53 0.04 27.08
N TRP A 503 -6.74 0.08 25.76
CA TRP A 503 -6.90 -1.11 24.91
C TRP A 503 -5.77 -1.21 23.87
N GLU A 504 -5.22 -2.40 23.67
CA GLU A 504 -4.19 -2.67 22.67
C GLU A 504 -4.62 -3.86 21.82
N GLN A 505 -4.32 -3.91 20.52
CA GLN A 505 -4.94 -4.94 19.68
C GLN A 505 -4.62 -6.39 19.99
N VAL A 506 -3.60 -6.66 20.80
CA VAL A 506 -3.42 -8.01 21.38
C VAL A 506 -4.64 -8.43 22.21
N ASP A 507 -5.42 -7.49 22.75
CA ASP A 507 -6.66 -7.72 23.52
C ASP A 507 -7.83 -8.24 22.67
N LEU A 508 -7.73 -8.17 21.33
CA LEU A 508 -8.84 -8.54 20.44
C LEU A 508 -9.23 -10.01 20.56
N LEU A 509 -8.29 -10.94 20.36
CA LEU A 509 -8.59 -12.38 20.42
C LEU A 509 -9.13 -12.79 21.80
N PRO A 510 -8.55 -12.37 22.94
CA PRO A 510 -9.10 -12.68 24.24
C PRO A 510 -10.50 -12.11 24.47
N THR A 511 -10.77 -10.90 24.00
CA THR A 511 -12.10 -10.29 24.08
C THR A 511 -13.13 -11.06 23.25
N MET A 512 -12.76 -11.49 22.04
CA MET A 512 -13.63 -12.32 21.20
C MET A 512 -13.85 -13.71 21.81
N ALA A 513 -12.82 -14.33 22.39
CA ALA A 513 -12.93 -15.62 23.05
C ALA A 513 -13.90 -15.56 24.24
N ASP A 514 -13.79 -14.51 25.07
CA ASP A 514 -14.68 -14.24 26.20
C ASP A 514 -16.14 -14.07 25.74
N THR A 515 -16.36 -13.25 24.71
CA THR A 515 -17.70 -13.05 24.10
C THR A 515 -18.32 -14.35 23.60
N LEU A 516 -17.50 -15.29 23.11
CA LEU A 516 -17.93 -16.57 22.58
C LEU A 516 -17.96 -17.70 23.63
N GLY A 517 -17.62 -17.40 24.89
CA GLY A 517 -17.52 -18.40 25.96
C GLY A 517 -16.44 -19.46 25.71
N ARG A 518 -15.32 -19.08 25.09
CA ARG A 518 -14.23 -19.99 24.68
C ARG A 518 -12.99 -19.82 25.53
N SER A 519 -12.44 -20.93 26.01
CA SER A 519 -11.11 -20.99 26.62
C SER A 519 -10.02 -20.96 25.54
N ILE A 520 -8.97 -20.18 25.76
CA ILE A 520 -7.81 -20.13 24.86
C ILE A 520 -6.79 -21.19 25.32
N PRO A 521 -6.46 -22.20 24.49
CA PRO A 521 -5.60 -23.31 24.90
C PRO A 521 -4.09 -23.02 24.74
N PHE A 522 -3.73 -21.81 24.33
CA PHE A 522 -2.37 -21.37 24.06
C PHE A 522 -2.06 -20.05 24.77
N LYS A 523 -0.77 -19.72 24.87
CA LYS A 523 -0.32 -18.51 25.56
C LYS A 523 -0.65 -17.25 24.73
N VAL A 524 -1.20 -16.25 25.42
CA VAL A 524 -1.52 -14.93 24.88
C VAL A 524 -0.99 -13.84 25.81
N ASP A 525 -0.75 -12.64 25.26
CA ASP A 525 -0.30 -11.44 25.97
C ASP A 525 -1.44 -10.43 26.22
N GLY A 526 -2.53 -10.55 25.45
CA GLY A 526 -3.72 -9.71 25.61
C GLY A 526 -4.62 -10.16 26.76
N ILE A 527 -5.59 -9.31 27.09
CA ILE A 527 -6.65 -9.60 28.07
C ILE A 527 -8.01 -9.29 27.45
N SER A 528 -9.08 -9.95 27.93
CA SER A 528 -10.44 -9.54 27.58
C SER A 528 -10.76 -8.22 28.28
N GLN A 529 -11.21 -7.24 27.52
CA GLN A 529 -11.60 -5.93 28.06
C GLN A 529 -13.10 -5.84 28.41
N LEU A 530 -13.83 -6.94 28.27
CA LEU A 530 -15.19 -7.10 28.79
C LEU A 530 -15.19 -7.54 30.25
N SER A 531 -14.16 -8.28 30.69
CA SER A 531 -14.06 -8.86 32.03
C SER A 531 -12.92 -8.29 32.88
N SER A 532 -11.97 -7.57 32.28
CA SER A 532 -10.82 -6.98 32.97
C SER A 532 -10.40 -5.66 32.33
N THR A 533 -9.54 -4.91 33.00
CA THR A 533 -8.94 -3.67 32.48
C THR A 533 -7.43 -3.71 32.61
N ARG A 534 -6.73 -3.20 31.61
CA ARG A 534 -5.26 -3.14 31.61
C ARG A 534 -4.77 -2.15 32.67
N GLU A 535 -4.08 -2.67 33.69
CA GLU A 535 -3.55 -1.85 34.80
C GLU A 535 -2.48 -0.85 34.33
N ARG A 536 -1.66 -1.24 33.35
CA ARG A 536 -0.63 -0.38 32.77
C ARG A 536 -1.27 0.77 32.00
N SER A 537 -0.81 2.00 32.23
CA SER A 537 -1.30 3.20 31.52
C SER A 537 -0.57 3.51 30.21
N ALA A 538 0.62 2.96 30.00
CA ALA A 538 1.37 3.13 28.76
C ALA A 538 0.85 2.20 27.65
N LYS A 539 1.22 2.50 26.40
CA LYS A 539 1.03 1.60 25.25
C LYS A 539 2.36 1.03 24.77
N TYR A 540 2.34 -0.16 24.20
CA TYR A 540 3.46 -0.78 23.50
C TYR A 540 3.24 -0.75 21.99
N PHE A 541 4.30 -0.37 21.28
CA PHE A 541 4.30 -0.26 19.84
C PHE A 541 5.64 -0.73 19.28
N TYR A 542 5.63 -1.36 18.12
CA TYR A 542 6.79 -2.01 17.53
C TYR A 542 6.96 -1.52 16.09
N ASN A 543 7.80 -0.49 15.89
CA ASN A 543 8.23 -0.11 14.54
C ASN A 543 8.95 -1.27 13.85
N TYR A 544 9.66 -2.08 14.63
CA TYR A 544 10.31 -3.30 14.19
C TYR A 544 10.09 -4.36 15.27
N PRO A 545 9.89 -5.63 14.89
CA PRO A 545 9.81 -6.72 15.85
C PRO A 545 11.02 -6.74 16.81
N GLY A 546 10.78 -7.08 18.08
CA GLY A 546 11.77 -7.10 19.17
C GLY A 546 12.24 -5.74 19.66
N ARG A 547 11.74 -4.64 19.07
CA ARG A 547 12.11 -3.27 19.44
C ARG A 547 10.91 -2.49 19.95
N ARG A 548 10.50 -2.83 21.18
CA ARG A 548 9.39 -2.21 21.87
C ARG A 548 9.62 -0.72 22.12
N ILE A 549 8.63 0.08 21.72
CA ILE A 549 8.49 1.50 22.03
C ILE A 549 7.34 1.65 23.00
N THR A 550 7.50 2.55 23.97
CA THR A 550 6.45 2.88 24.92
C THR A 550 5.94 4.28 24.64
N ILE A 551 4.62 4.43 24.48
CA ILE A 551 3.98 5.74 24.27
C ILE A 551 2.96 6.05 25.39
N PRO A 552 2.83 7.32 25.82
CA PRO A 552 1.90 7.71 26.86
C PRO A 552 0.45 7.77 26.32
N ALA A 553 -0.44 6.91 26.85
CA ALA A 553 -1.80 6.79 26.31
C ALA A 553 -2.63 8.07 26.43
N ALA A 554 -2.63 8.72 27.61
CA ALA A 554 -3.48 9.88 27.88
C ALA A 554 -3.20 11.08 26.97
N ARG A 555 -1.92 11.31 26.61
CA ARG A 555 -1.56 12.40 25.70
C ARG A 555 -2.00 12.11 24.26
N GLY A 556 -1.78 10.88 23.79
CA GLY A 556 -2.17 10.48 22.44
C GLY A 556 -3.68 10.51 22.26
N LEU A 557 -4.44 9.95 23.21
CA LEU A 557 -5.91 9.97 23.17
C LEU A 557 -6.46 11.40 23.08
N ARG A 558 -5.93 12.35 23.86
CA ARG A 558 -6.37 13.75 23.79
C ARG A 558 -6.16 14.38 22.41
N ILE A 559 -5.08 14.03 21.73
CA ILE A 559 -4.83 14.50 20.35
C ILE A 559 -5.84 13.87 19.39
N VAL A 560 -6.06 12.55 19.52
CA VAL A 560 -6.98 11.77 18.66
C VAL A 560 -8.41 12.29 18.77
N LEU A 561 -8.90 12.56 19.98
CA LEU A 561 -10.24 13.08 20.21
C LEU A 561 -10.46 14.51 19.68
N GLY A 562 -9.39 15.21 19.27
CA GLY A 562 -9.50 16.50 18.60
C GLY A 562 -10.04 16.40 17.16
N GLY A 563 -10.06 15.19 16.58
CA GLY A 563 -10.66 14.92 15.28
C GLY A 563 -10.07 15.72 14.11
N VAL A 564 -10.60 15.47 12.92
CA VAL A 564 -10.20 16.17 11.69
C VAL A 564 -11.39 16.60 10.83
N THR A 565 -12.57 16.01 11.02
CA THR A 565 -13.68 16.22 10.10
C THR A 565 -14.22 17.65 10.14
N ASP A 566 -13.99 18.40 11.21
CA ASP A 566 -14.37 19.81 11.37
C ASP A 566 -13.19 20.74 11.70
N THR A 567 -12.00 20.19 11.98
CA THR A 567 -10.76 20.96 12.24
C THR A 567 -9.83 21.04 11.04
N PHE A 568 -9.96 20.13 10.07
CA PHE A 568 -9.14 20.06 8.87
C PHE A 568 -9.95 20.20 7.57
N VAL A 569 -11.18 19.66 7.56
CA VAL A 569 -12.17 19.80 6.48
C VAL A 569 -13.50 20.31 7.07
N ARG A 570 -14.56 20.47 6.26
CA ARG A 570 -15.87 20.97 6.71
C ARG A 570 -16.95 19.89 6.72
N GLY A 571 -16.70 18.78 7.41
CA GLY A 571 -17.60 17.62 7.53
C GLY A 571 -18.99 17.93 8.08
N SER A 572 -19.20 19.12 8.67
CA SER A 572 -20.55 19.63 8.96
C SER A 572 -21.44 19.79 7.71
N GLU A 573 -20.85 19.90 6.52
CA GLU A 573 -21.52 19.93 5.21
C GLU A 573 -21.62 18.52 4.58
N GLY A 574 -21.45 17.47 5.39
CA GLY A 574 -21.44 16.08 4.96
C GLY A 574 -20.22 15.73 4.09
N GLN A 575 -20.36 14.72 3.23
CA GLN A 575 -19.26 14.24 2.40
C GLN A 575 -18.73 15.29 1.41
N ARG A 576 -19.55 16.25 0.97
CA ARG A 576 -19.09 17.39 0.14
C ARG A 576 -18.10 18.27 0.90
N GLY A 577 -18.28 18.38 2.21
CA GLY A 577 -17.40 19.10 3.12
C GLY A 577 -15.98 18.55 3.19
N LEU A 578 -15.75 17.29 2.77
CA LEU A 578 -14.40 16.72 2.67
C LEU A 578 -13.54 17.41 1.59
N PHE A 579 -14.16 17.97 0.55
CA PHE A 579 -13.47 18.75 -0.47
C PHE A 579 -13.11 20.16 0.02
N ALA A 580 -13.80 20.66 1.05
CA ALA A 580 -13.60 21.99 1.62
C ALA A 580 -12.37 22.03 2.54
N MET A 581 -11.18 22.12 1.94
CA MET A 581 -9.88 22.24 2.61
C MET A 581 -9.10 23.43 2.06
N GLY A 582 -8.25 24.04 2.88
CA GLY A 582 -7.27 25.03 2.45
C GLY A 582 -7.54 26.46 2.90
N PRO A 583 -7.02 27.48 2.20
CA PRO A 583 -7.05 28.88 2.65
C PRO A 583 -8.43 29.53 2.69
N ARG A 584 -9.36 29.08 1.85
CA ARG A 584 -10.74 29.58 1.75
C ARG A 584 -11.73 28.41 1.54
N PRO A 585 -11.89 27.55 2.56
CA PRO A 585 -12.77 26.39 2.45
C PRO A 585 -14.25 26.79 2.44
N ASP A 586 -14.58 28.02 2.81
CA ASP A 586 -15.88 28.67 2.69
C ASP A 586 -16.29 28.98 1.24
N TRP A 587 -15.33 29.09 0.32
CA TRP A 587 -15.61 29.34 -1.10
C TRP A 587 -15.96 28.07 -1.88
N ILE A 588 -15.44 26.92 -1.44
CA ILE A 588 -15.56 25.64 -2.14
C ILE A 588 -17.03 25.20 -2.20
N GLY A 589 -17.48 24.78 -3.39
CA GLY A 589 -18.88 24.44 -3.68
C GLY A 589 -19.74 25.61 -4.16
N ASN A 590 -19.28 26.86 -4.02
CA ASN A 590 -20.01 28.04 -4.53
C ASN A 590 -19.72 28.29 -6.00
N ARG A 591 -20.69 28.86 -6.72
CA ARG A 591 -20.45 29.46 -8.04
C ARG A 591 -19.46 30.61 -7.90
N VAL A 592 -18.50 30.72 -8.81
CA VAL A 592 -17.52 31.82 -8.82
C VAL A 592 -18.24 33.17 -8.80
N ALA A 593 -19.27 33.34 -9.62
CA ALA A 593 -20.07 34.57 -9.67
C ALA A 593 -20.73 34.96 -8.33
N ASN A 594 -21.02 33.98 -7.46
CA ASN A 594 -21.66 34.20 -6.17
C ASN A 594 -20.68 34.60 -5.06
N LEU A 595 -19.37 34.49 -5.28
CA LEU A 595 -18.37 34.91 -4.29
C LEU A 595 -18.40 36.42 -4.01
N THR A 596 -19.01 37.21 -4.90
CA THR A 596 -19.30 38.64 -4.67
C THR A 596 -20.12 38.88 -3.40
N SER A 597 -21.03 37.97 -3.06
CA SER A 597 -21.79 38.02 -1.80
C SER A 597 -20.93 37.79 -0.55
N LEU A 598 -19.73 37.21 -0.73
CA LEU A 598 -18.70 37.02 0.30
C LEU A 598 -17.64 38.14 0.26
N GLY A 599 -17.89 39.22 -0.47
CA GLY A 599 -16.95 40.35 -0.60
C GLY A 599 -15.76 40.09 -1.51
N VAL A 600 -15.84 39.09 -2.40
CA VAL A 600 -14.78 38.78 -3.38
C VAL A 600 -15.04 39.52 -4.69
N ASP A 601 -14.05 40.29 -5.18
CA ASP A 601 -14.10 40.82 -6.54
C ASP A 601 -13.74 39.71 -7.54
N VAL A 602 -14.70 39.30 -8.37
CA VAL A 602 -14.55 38.21 -9.33
C VAL A 602 -14.23 38.69 -10.75
N ASN A 603 -14.19 40.01 -10.96
CA ASN A 603 -13.91 40.65 -12.25
C ASN A 603 -12.50 41.24 -12.29
N GLY A 604 -11.58 40.65 -11.54
CA GLY A 604 -10.20 41.09 -11.46
C GLY A 604 -9.49 41.07 -12.82
N ALA A 605 -8.50 41.94 -12.97
CA ALA A 605 -7.71 41.99 -14.19
C ALA A 605 -6.97 40.64 -14.42
N PRO A 606 -6.68 40.23 -15.67
CA PRO A 606 -5.94 39.01 -15.94
C PRO A 606 -4.62 38.94 -15.13
N SER A 607 -4.37 37.78 -14.53
CA SER A 607 -3.14 37.54 -13.78
C SER A 607 -1.93 37.55 -14.72
N ARG A 608 -0.76 37.91 -14.18
CA ARG A 608 0.52 37.76 -14.87
C ARG A 608 1.02 36.31 -14.84
N LEU A 609 0.38 35.46 -14.03
CA LEU A 609 0.72 34.06 -13.93
C LEU A 609 0.23 33.30 -15.16
N THR A 610 0.99 32.30 -15.56
CA THR A 610 0.54 31.29 -16.53
C THR A 610 0.68 29.92 -15.91
N ALA A 611 -0.32 29.06 -16.10
CA ALA A 611 -0.34 27.70 -15.61
C ALA A 611 -0.06 26.69 -16.72
N ARG A 612 0.65 25.61 -16.39
CA ARG A 612 0.70 24.40 -17.21
C ARG A 612 0.18 23.24 -16.38
N LEU A 613 -0.90 22.62 -16.84
CA LEU A 613 -1.51 21.45 -16.20
C LEU A 613 -0.61 20.22 -16.37
N ALA A 614 -0.74 19.26 -15.45
CA ALA A 614 -0.13 17.95 -15.62
C ALA A 614 -0.78 17.19 -16.78
N ASP A 615 0.00 16.40 -17.51
CA ASP A 615 -0.45 15.70 -18.73
C ASP A 615 -1.58 14.68 -18.45
N GLU A 616 -1.73 14.25 -17.19
CA GLU A 616 -2.76 13.30 -16.75
C GLU A 616 -4.16 13.94 -16.60
N PHE A 617 -4.23 15.28 -16.65
CA PHE A 617 -5.47 16.01 -16.46
C PHE A 617 -6.05 16.46 -17.80
N ASP A 618 -7.13 15.80 -18.24
CA ASP A 618 -7.89 16.16 -19.43
C ASP A 618 -9.38 16.36 -19.09
N VAL A 619 -9.89 17.56 -19.36
CA VAL A 619 -11.29 17.94 -19.19
C VAL A 619 -12.03 18.13 -20.53
N GLY A 620 -11.35 17.94 -21.66
CA GLY A 620 -11.93 18.10 -23.00
C GLY A 620 -12.89 16.97 -23.39
N SER A 621 -12.73 15.79 -22.80
CA SER A 621 -13.61 14.64 -23.03
C SER A 621 -13.78 13.78 -21.77
N VAL A 622 -14.56 14.28 -20.80
CA VAL A 622 -14.86 13.54 -19.57
C VAL A 622 -16.09 12.66 -19.79
N ASP A 623 -16.02 11.40 -19.38
CA ASP A 623 -17.19 10.52 -19.26
C ASP A 623 -17.38 10.12 -17.79
N PRO A 624 -18.19 10.85 -17.00
CA PRO A 624 -18.44 10.51 -15.60
C PRO A 624 -19.08 9.12 -15.44
N SER A 625 -19.78 8.63 -16.47
CA SER A 625 -20.44 7.31 -16.42
C SER A 625 -19.43 6.15 -16.44
N SER A 626 -18.22 6.39 -16.98
CA SER A 626 -17.11 5.43 -16.98
C SER A 626 -16.65 5.02 -15.57
N GLY A 627 -16.99 5.82 -14.56
CA GLY A 627 -16.51 5.64 -13.18
C GLY A 627 -15.07 6.13 -12.97
N THR A 628 -14.48 6.85 -13.93
CA THR A 628 -13.20 7.56 -13.76
C THR A 628 -13.34 9.02 -14.16
N VAL A 629 -12.82 9.93 -13.33
CA VAL A 629 -12.84 11.38 -13.59
C VAL A 629 -11.48 12.02 -13.25
N PRO A 630 -11.12 13.17 -13.86
CA PRO A 630 -9.87 13.86 -13.57
C PRO A 630 -9.98 14.66 -12.26
N SER A 631 -10.11 13.99 -11.12
CA SER A 631 -10.37 14.70 -9.85
C SER A 631 -9.15 15.42 -9.27
N LEU A 632 -7.94 14.88 -9.44
CA LEU A 632 -6.72 15.49 -8.91
C LEU A 632 -6.15 16.50 -9.92
N VAL A 633 -6.44 17.78 -9.73
CA VAL A 633 -5.90 18.87 -10.57
C VAL A 633 -4.54 19.27 -10.03
N THR A 634 -3.51 19.13 -10.86
CA THR A 634 -2.16 19.60 -10.54
C THR A 634 -1.56 20.37 -11.70
N GLY A 635 -0.66 21.30 -11.39
CA GLY A 635 0.03 22.06 -12.40
C GLY A 635 1.16 22.92 -11.84
N THR A 636 1.95 23.46 -12.75
CA THR A 636 3.04 24.39 -12.45
C THR A 636 2.65 25.82 -12.83
N LEU A 637 3.19 26.79 -12.11
CA LEU A 637 2.94 28.22 -12.33
C LEU A 637 4.25 28.91 -12.75
N ARG A 638 4.19 29.68 -13.83
CA ARG A 638 5.24 30.63 -14.22
C ARG A 638 4.86 32.04 -13.79
N GLY A 639 5.87 32.82 -13.42
CA GLY A 639 5.70 34.19 -12.90
C GLY A 639 5.33 34.26 -11.41
N SER A 640 5.11 33.10 -10.75
CA SER A 640 4.77 33.04 -9.32
C SER A 640 6.02 33.24 -8.45
N THR A 641 5.83 33.92 -7.31
CA THR A 641 6.84 34.04 -6.26
C THR A 641 6.91 32.81 -5.35
N GLY A 642 6.08 31.79 -5.61
CA GLY A 642 5.99 30.56 -4.80
C GLY A 642 5.16 30.72 -3.52
N ARG A 643 4.35 31.79 -3.41
CA ARG A 643 3.43 32.07 -2.31
C ARG A 643 2.08 32.51 -2.86
N GLY A 644 1.04 32.37 -2.04
CA GLY A 644 -0.33 32.76 -2.39
C GLY A 644 -1.24 31.56 -2.58
N SER A 645 -2.39 31.79 -3.22
CA SER A 645 -3.40 30.76 -3.44
C SER A 645 -3.93 30.78 -4.86
N VAL A 646 -4.31 29.60 -5.35
CA VAL A 646 -4.96 29.41 -6.65
C VAL A 646 -6.34 28.82 -6.43
N VAL A 647 -7.37 29.49 -6.93
CA VAL A 647 -8.72 28.92 -7.04
C VAL A 647 -8.77 28.04 -8.27
N ILE A 648 -9.24 26.80 -8.10
CA ILE A 648 -9.54 25.86 -9.17
C ILE A 648 -11.06 25.84 -9.31
N ALA A 649 -11.57 26.26 -10.45
CA ALA A 649 -13.00 26.27 -10.75
C ALA A 649 -13.32 25.34 -11.92
N VAL A 650 -14.32 24.47 -11.74
CA VAL A 650 -14.82 23.56 -12.78
C VAL A 650 -16.28 23.92 -13.06
N ASN A 651 -16.59 24.13 -14.34
CA ASN A 651 -17.93 24.52 -14.81
C ASN A 651 -18.51 25.72 -14.03
N GLY A 652 -17.66 26.70 -13.71
CA GLY A 652 -18.04 27.92 -12.96
C GLY A 652 -18.27 27.74 -11.46
N THR A 653 -17.97 26.57 -10.89
CA THR A 653 -18.03 26.29 -9.45
C THR A 653 -16.62 26.17 -8.88
N VAL A 654 -16.36 26.80 -7.72
CA VAL A 654 -15.10 26.65 -7.01
C VAL A 654 -14.99 25.22 -6.50
N ALA A 655 -14.04 24.48 -7.06
CA ALA A 655 -13.84 23.07 -6.73
C ALA A 655 -12.76 22.88 -5.65
N ALA A 656 -11.71 23.70 -5.67
CA ALA A 656 -10.65 23.68 -4.67
C ALA A 656 -9.94 25.04 -4.57
N VAL A 657 -9.30 25.31 -3.43
CA VAL A 657 -8.44 26.49 -3.24
C VAL A 657 -7.06 26.01 -2.77
N SER A 658 -6.09 26.01 -3.68
CA SER A 658 -4.74 25.51 -3.44
C SER A 658 -3.84 26.56 -2.80
N GLU A 659 -3.05 26.21 -1.78
CA GLU A 659 -1.83 26.96 -1.49
C GLU A 659 -0.82 26.76 -2.65
N ILE A 660 -0.09 27.81 -3.02
CA ILE A 660 1.05 27.67 -3.94
C ILE A 660 2.22 27.10 -3.15
N TYR A 661 2.83 26.03 -3.66
CA TYR A 661 3.95 25.36 -3.01
C TYR A 661 5.06 25.04 -4.01
N PRO A 662 6.32 24.89 -3.56
CA PRO A 662 7.41 24.49 -4.44
C PRO A 662 7.45 22.96 -4.62
N GLU A 663 7.21 22.49 -5.85
CA GLU A 663 7.46 21.11 -6.27
C GLU A 663 8.79 21.04 -7.03
N ARG A 664 9.80 20.40 -6.43
CA ARG A 664 11.17 20.34 -6.98
C ARG A 664 11.75 21.72 -7.37
N GLY A 665 11.38 22.75 -6.61
CA GLY A 665 11.80 24.14 -6.83
C GLY A 665 10.94 24.94 -7.82
N THR A 666 9.95 24.32 -8.46
CA THR A 666 8.98 25.01 -9.34
C THR A 666 7.72 25.35 -8.54
N PRO A 667 7.21 26.59 -8.59
CA PRO A 667 5.90 26.91 -8.03
C PRO A 667 4.80 26.05 -8.67
N SER A 668 4.01 25.39 -7.83
CA SER A 668 2.96 24.45 -8.22
C SER A 668 1.70 24.65 -7.39
N PHE A 669 0.60 24.07 -7.87
CA PHE A 669 -0.68 23.99 -7.17
C PHE A 669 -1.25 22.57 -7.31
N ALA A 670 -2.09 22.19 -6.35
CA ALA A 670 -2.77 20.90 -6.32
C ALA A 670 -4.09 20.98 -5.55
N GLY A 671 -5.15 20.37 -6.07
CA GLY A 671 -6.44 20.28 -5.40
C GLY A 671 -7.30 19.13 -5.92
N LEU A 672 -8.15 18.59 -5.06
CA LEU A 672 -9.10 17.53 -5.39
C LEU A 672 -10.47 18.12 -5.72
N VAL A 673 -11.07 17.65 -6.81
CA VAL A 673 -12.32 18.13 -7.38
C VAL A 673 -13.40 17.09 -7.19
N ASN A 674 -14.55 17.51 -6.67
CA ASN A 674 -15.72 16.64 -6.53
C ASN A 674 -16.19 16.16 -7.91
N ASP A 675 -16.41 14.85 -8.05
CA ASP A 675 -16.84 14.21 -9.29
C ASP A 675 -18.22 14.69 -9.78
N GLU A 676 -19.08 15.14 -8.88
CA GLU A 676 -20.38 15.74 -9.20
C GLU A 676 -20.28 17.02 -10.04
N LEU A 677 -19.10 17.65 -10.11
CA LEU A 677 -18.89 18.86 -10.90
C LEU A 677 -18.64 18.58 -12.39
N PHE A 678 -18.30 17.34 -12.76
CA PHE A 678 -18.02 16.97 -14.14
C PHE A 678 -19.30 16.58 -14.90
N GLN A 679 -19.38 17.03 -16.15
CA GLN A 679 -20.44 16.73 -17.10
C GLN A 679 -19.87 15.87 -18.25
N PRO A 680 -20.70 15.07 -18.94
CA PRO A 680 -20.27 14.35 -20.13
C PRO A 680 -19.76 15.30 -21.23
N GLY A 681 -18.57 15.03 -21.76
CA GLY A 681 -17.92 15.84 -22.81
C GLY A 681 -16.93 16.86 -22.26
N ALA A 682 -16.85 18.02 -22.92
CA ALA A 682 -15.93 19.09 -22.55
C ALA A 682 -16.43 19.81 -21.29
N ASN A 683 -15.51 20.09 -20.36
CA ASN A 683 -15.76 20.83 -19.12
C ASN A 683 -14.86 22.07 -19.06
N ASP A 684 -15.39 23.15 -18.51
CA ASP A 684 -14.64 24.39 -18.35
C ASP A 684 -13.77 24.32 -17.09
N LEU A 685 -12.45 24.36 -17.25
CA LEU A 685 -11.51 24.55 -16.15
C LEU A 685 -10.96 25.97 -16.18
N LEU A 686 -11.16 26.71 -15.09
CA LEU A 686 -10.61 28.04 -14.88
C LEU A 686 -9.75 28.07 -13.62
N LEU A 687 -8.62 28.77 -13.70
CA LEU A 687 -7.73 29.02 -12.57
C LEU A 687 -7.72 30.51 -12.25
N TYR A 688 -7.74 30.87 -10.96
CA TYR A 688 -7.61 32.26 -10.53
C TYR A 688 -6.52 32.42 -9.49
N GLU A 689 -5.72 33.46 -9.63
CA GLU A 689 -4.85 33.96 -8.56
C GLU A 689 -5.71 34.72 -7.56
N VAL A 690 -5.53 34.45 -6.26
CA VAL A 690 -6.16 35.23 -5.20
C VAL A 690 -5.22 36.36 -4.78
N VAL A 691 -5.64 37.61 -5.01
CA VAL A 691 -4.89 38.82 -4.63
C VAL A 691 -5.62 39.55 -3.52
N GLY A 692 -4.90 40.03 -2.51
CA GLY A 692 -5.53 40.69 -1.35
C GLY A 692 -6.04 39.71 -0.30
N VAL A 693 -5.97 40.11 0.97
CA VAL A 693 -6.39 39.28 2.11
C VAL A 693 -7.76 39.70 2.64
N ALA A 694 -7.93 41.01 2.89
CA ALA A 694 -9.16 41.62 3.41
C ALA A 694 -10.21 41.82 2.30
N ASP A 695 -9.78 42.37 1.16
CA ASP A 695 -10.60 42.57 -0.03
C ASP A 695 -10.05 41.67 -1.16
N PRO A 696 -10.40 40.36 -1.16
CA PRO A 696 -9.85 39.42 -2.12
C PRO A 696 -10.38 39.69 -3.54
N GLU A 697 -9.47 39.73 -4.50
CA GLU A 697 -9.72 39.83 -5.95
C GLU A 697 -9.28 38.52 -6.63
N LEU A 698 -10.14 37.95 -7.47
CA LEU A 698 -9.81 36.81 -8.32
C LEU A 698 -9.33 37.28 -9.68
N ARG A 699 -8.07 36.98 -10.00
CA ARG A 699 -7.45 37.31 -11.29
C ARG A 699 -7.31 36.05 -12.14
N PRO A 700 -7.96 35.96 -13.31
CA PRO A 700 -7.87 34.78 -14.17
C PRO A 700 -6.43 34.47 -14.58
N ILE A 701 -6.01 33.21 -14.45
CA ILE A 701 -4.71 32.70 -14.85
C ILE A 701 -4.84 32.04 -16.23
N THR A 702 -3.97 32.39 -17.17
CA THR A 702 -3.92 31.75 -18.49
C THR A 702 -3.36 30.34 -18.38
N ILE A 703 -4.11 29.34 -18.88
CA ILE A 703 -3.66 27.95 -19.01
C ILE A 703 -3.00 27.78 -20.40
N LEU A 704 -1.78 27.23 -20.43
CA LEU A 704 -0.93 27.07 -21.64
C LEU A 704 -1.01 25.70 -22.27
#